data_AF-A0A957PRB0-F1
#
_entry.id   AF-A0A957PRB0-F1
#
_cell.length_a   1.000
_cell.length_b   1.000
_cell.length_c   1.000
_cell.angle_alpha   90.00
_cell.angle_beta   90.00
_cell.angle_gamma   90.00
#
_symmetry.space_group_name_H-M   'P 1'
#
loop_
_entity.id
_entity.type
_entity.pdbx_description
1 polymer ?
#
loop_
_entity_poly.entity_id
_entity_poly.type
_entity_poly.pdbx_seq_one_letter_code
_entity_poly.pdbx_strand_id
1 'polypeptide(L)'
;ARERYQTAEADIVRVQSEHDEAKGQFANAQSALSTRQSERSGIEEQIQSMRNRIEELTQQRAENNARLDELKSRIEAQNQKIQQTQSSIANAEAQAQKAHAQYEHARKTREGITETLQASEDKSLAKRAEVDRLDGERRAALERRTKEESEHSRLKAQLEVLEQSEQSLAGYAEGARFLLDAARQSRLNGARGALSAALDVPAELETAIAAALGDTLDAVLIDSDELENALQLLESDEAGRAALLPLTSQENMLRYENAEENVLGIASELVNAPEELRSAVRLTLGQTLIVRDRATARRLQADLPTHARAVTLRGEVFRGDGLVIAGKTASSSTLGRARRKREFDESLSGLNTRLAESNTLVERLSNEYTAAQRELLQAESDARETRVRLGEAQETEQQAGLESEATARTLEWQKSQLSQLQGEAEESASLQKRISESQVEVEAQTEQAQTELKAVASKLAELEAGELQEQVSYWTTRMAVAEQSLSASQTKLNERSEEISRLDARRVEFANRLTELDGGLHNLDAEKNVLRERETSLNVQIEDQRIQIEPAEKELAAAEQEEARLQELENNAQRGFANAERLLGQVQLEQTRKQEALDNLREKISDDFGLVMFEYAADVSGPVPLPIEGMVEQLPVVTELASDLEEQLTHNRAQLRRMGAINPDAKAEYEQEKERYEFMKTQVEDLHKAQADLKQVVAELDELTKQEFVKTFDAVDKQFRETFVRLFGGGSARLALTDPENLVDTGIEIEARLPGRREQGLALLSGGERSLTAIALVFALLKVSPTPVCVMDEVDAMLDEANVGRFRDLLVDLSKDTQFIVITHNRNTVQAADVIYGVTMGRDSASQVISLKLDQVTDDMLKRG
;
A
#
# COMPACT_ATOMS: atom_id res chain seq x y z
N ALA A 1 -68.40 -80.48 28.40
CA ALA A 1 -67.20 -81.02 29.09
C ALA A 1 -67.48 -81.27 30.58
N ARG A 2 -67.84 -80.25 31.37
CA ARG A 2 -68.00 -80.37 32.85
C ARG A 2 -69.13 -81.30 33.33
N GLU A 3 -70.28 -81.39 32.67
CA GLU A 3 -71.34 -82.36 33.06
C GLU A 3 -70.96 -83.83 32.75
N ARG A 4 -70.12 -84.08 31.74
CA ARG A 4 -69.61 -85.42 31.40
C ARG A 4 -68.44 -85.84 32.30
N TYR A 5 -67.78 -84.88 32.95
CA TYR A 5 -66.76 -85.11 33.98
C TYR A 5 -67.39 -85.72 35.25
N GLN A 6 -68.55 -85.20 35.67
CA GLN A 6 -69.28 -85.65 36.88
C GLN A 6 -69.73 -87.11 36.82
N THR A 7 -70.08 -87.64 35.64
CA THR A 7 -70.44 -89.07 35.48
C THR A 7 -69.23 -90.01 35.52
N ALA A 8 -68.02 -89.55 35.19
CA ALA A 8 -66.80 -90.34 35.29
C ALA A 8 -66.21 -90.31 36.71
N GLU A 9 -66.52 -89.25 37.46
CA GLU A 9 -66.16 -89.06 38.87
C GLU A 9 -66.78 -90.12 39.79
N ALA A 10 -68.01 -90.57 39.51
CA ALA A 10 -68.73 -91.56 40.32
C ALA A 10 -68.15 -93.00 40.22
N ASP A 11 -67.63 -93.40 39.05
CA ASP A 11 -67.00 -94.71 38.85
C ASP A 11 -65.59 -94.78 39.45
N ILE A 12 -64.92 -93.63 39.54
CA ILE A 12 -63.59 -93.47 40.12
C ILE A 12 -63.61 -93.66 41.64
N VAL A 13 -64.69 -93.26 42.36
CA VAL A 13 -64.80 -93.41 43.83
C VAL A 13 -64.68 -94.87 44.29
N ARG A 14 -65.18 -95.83 43.49
CA ARG A 14 -65.12 -97.25 43.84
C ARG A 14 -63.71 -97.83 43.69
N VAL A 15 -63.03 -97.50 42.59
CA VAL A 15 -61.64 -97.96 42.29
C VAL A 15 -60.61 -97.15 43.10
N GLN A 16 -60.96 -95.92 43.50
CA GLN A 16 -60.17 -95.07 44.39
C GLN A 16 -60.00 -95.68 45.76
N SER A 17 -60.99 -96.37 46.33
CA SER A 17 -60.84 -96.95 47.68
C SER A 17 -59.70 -97.97 47.77
N GLU A 18 -59.52 -98.80 46.73
CA GLU A 18 -58.45 -99.79 46.64
C GLU A 18 -57.10 -99.16 46.25
N HIS A 19 -57.13 -98.11 45.43
CA HIS A 19 -55.96 -97.28 45.15
C HIS A 19 -55.52 -96.45 46.37
N ASP A 20 -56.45 -95.91 47.17
CA ASP A 20 -56.18 -94.98 48.27
C ASP A 20 -55.46 -95.66 49.44
N GLU A 21 -55.65 -96.97 49.62
CA GLU A 21 -54.89 -97.77 50.59
C GLU A 21 -53.43 -97.98 50.15
N ALA A 22 -53.19 -98.29 48.86
CA ALA A 22 -51.85 -98.34 48.27
C ALA A 22 -51.19 -96.95 48.21
N LYS A 23 -51.99 -95.92 47.92
CA LYS A 23 -51.64 -94.50 47.90
C LYS A 23 -51.31 -93.96 49.28
N GLY A 24 -51.90 -94.46 50.36
CA GLY A 24 -51.58 -94.02 51.72
C GLY A 24 -50.15 -94.39 52.14
N GLN A 25 -49.70 -95.59 51.77
CA GLN A 25 -48.32 -96.04 52.01
C GLN A 25 -47.33 -95.40 51.03
N PHE A 26 -47.73 -95.24 49.76
CA PHE A 26 -46.99 -94.44 48.79
C PHE A 26 -46.88 -92.96 49.23
N ALA A 27 -47.93 -92.35 49.77
CA ALA A 27 -47.96 -90.95 50.21
C ALA A 27 -47.04 -90.68 51.40
N ASN A 28 -46.84 -91.64 52.30
CA ASN A 28 -45.86 -91.50 53.38
C ASN A 28 -44.41 -91.58 52.85
N ALA A 29 -44.12 -92.54 51.98
CA ALA A 29 -42.81 -92.66 51.32
C ALA A 29 -42.54 -91.46 50.39
N GLN A 30 -43.57 -90.98 49.70
CA GLN A 30 -43.56 -89.80 48.83
C GLN A 30 -43.47 -88.51 49.63
N SER A 31 -44.07 -88.40 50.82
CA SER A 31 -43.94 -87.23 51.70
C SER A 31 -42.50 -87.11 52.23
N ALA A 32 -41.89 -88.23 52.62
CA ALA A 32 -40.49 -88.26 53.05
C ALA A 32 -39.55 -87.91 51.88
N LEU A 33 -39.80 -88.45 50.69
CA LEU A 33 -39.07 -88.09 49.47
C LEU A 33 -39.33 -86.63 49.06
N SER A 34 -40.56 -86.11 49.20
CA SER A 34 -40.93 -84.75 48.80
C SER A 34 -40.35 -83.70 49.73
N THR A 35 -40.23 -83.97 51.04
CA THR A 35 -39.52 -83.08 51.96
C THR A 35 -38.04 -83.02 51.60
N ARG A 36 -37.41 -84.18 51.28
CA ARG A 36 -36.01 -84.23 50.87
C ARG A 36 -35.76 -83.63 49.48
N GLN A 37 -36.71 -83.78 48.56
CA GLN A 37 -36.73 -83.12 47.26
C GLN A 37 -36.99 -81.62 47.38
N SER A 38 -37.81 -81.17 48.34
CA SER A 38 -38.05 -79.75 48.60
C SER A 38 -36.81 -79.07 49.16
N GLU A 39 -36.12 -79.71 50.11
CA GLU A 39 -34.82 -79.25 50.61
C GLU A 39 -33.75 -79.23 49.51
N ARG A 40 -33.68 -80.26 48.66
CA ARG A 40 -32.83 -80.22 47.45
C ARG A 40 -33.23 -79.09 46.50
N SER A 41 -34.52 -78.90 46.22
CA SER A 41 -34.98 -77.88 45.29
C SER A 41 -34.69 -76.47 45.79
N GLY A 42 -34.80 -76.20 47.10
CA GLY A 42 -34.45 -74.90 47.67
C GLY A 42 -32.95 -74.62 47.62
N ILE A 43 -32.12 -75.65 47.79
CA ILE A 43 -30.66 -75.53 47.60
C ILE A 43 -30.31 -75.41 46.11
N GLU A 44 -31.01 -76.12 45.21
CA GLU A 44 -30.86 -76.02 43.75
C GLU A 44 -31.29 -74.64 43.23
N GLU A 45 -32.34 -74.03 43.79
CA GLU A 45 -32.74 -72.64 43.51
C GLU A 45 -31.71 -71.62 43.99
N GLN A 46 -31.12 -71.81 45.17
CA GLN A 46 -30.01 -70.98 45.67
C GLN A 46 -28.75 -71.11 44.79
N ILE A 47 -28.45 -72.33 44.32
CA ILE A 47 -27.37 -72.58 43.35
C ILE A 47 -27.68 -71.87 42.04
N GLN A 48 -28.92 -71.90 41.56
CA GLN A 48 -29.31 -71.23 40.33
C GLN A 48 -29.25 -69.70 40.47
N SER A 49 -29.68 -69.12 41.59
CA SER A 49 -29.59 -67.68 41.82
C SER A 49 -28.14 -67.22 41.92
N MET A 50 -27.26 -67.99 42.58
CA MET A 50 -25.83 -67.69 42.65
C MET A 50 -25.14 -67.86 41.29
N ARG A 51 -25.55 -68.84 40.47
CA ARG A 51 -25.06 -68.99 39.08
C ARG A 51 -25.45 -67.78 38.22
N ASN A 52 -26.71 -67.36 38.27
CA ASN A 52 -27.17 -66.16 37.56
C ASN A 52 -26.40 -64.92 38.02
N ARG A 53 -26.15 -64.78 39.33
CA ARG A 53 -25.35 -63.66 39.88
C ARG A 53 -23.90 -63.68 39.40
N ILE A 54 -23.28 -64.86 39.33
CA ILE A 54 -21.94 -65.02 38.75
C ILE A 54 -21.96 -64.66 37.26
N GLU A 55 -22.99 -65.06 36.52
CA GLU A 55 -23.14 -64.74 35.10
C GLU A 55 -23.23 -63.23 34.87
N GLU A 56 -24.07 -62.52 35.63
CA GLU A 56 -24.16 -61.05 35.63
C GLU A 56 -22.80 -60.39 35.93
N LEU A 57 -22.11 -60.84 36.98
CA LEU A 57 -20.80 -60.29 37.35
C LEU A 57 -19.74 -60.58 36.28
N THR A 58 -19.76 -61.75 35.65
CA THR A 58 -18.85 -62.07 34.54
C THR A 58 -19.13 -61.25 33.30
N GLN A 59 -20.40 -60.92 33.03
CA GLN A 59 -20.78 -60.01 31.95
C GLN A 59 -20.27 -58.59 32.23
N GLN A 60 -20.51 -58.06 33.43
CA GLN A 60 -19.99 -56.75 33.85
C GLN A 60 -18.46 -56.69 33.76
N ARG A 61 -17.78 -57.78 34.14
CA ARG A 61 -16.32 -57.91 34.02
C ARG A 61 -15.83 -57.86 32.58
N ALA A 62 -16.55 -58.51 31.66
CA ALA A 62 -16.24 -58.49 30.23
C ALA A 62 -16.48 -57.09 29.62
N GLU A 63 -17.58 -56.42 29.99
CA GLU A 63 -17.90 -55.06 29.55
C GLU A 63 -16.86 -54.03 30.05
N ASN A 64 -16.46 -54.12 31.32
CA ASN A 64 -15.43 -53.26 31.89
C ASN A 64 -14.06 -53.49 31.24
N ASN A 65 -13.67 -54.75 30.99
CA ASN A 65 -12.42 -55.06 30.28
C ASN A 65 -12.42 -54.52 28.84
N ALA A 66 -13.52 -54.70 28.10
CA ALA A 66 -13.65 -54.16 26.76
C ALA A 66 -13.53 -52.62 26.74
N ARG A 67 -14.18 -51.93 27.69
CA ARG A 67 -14.05 -50.46 27.84
C ARG A 67 -12.65 -50.03 28.26
N LEU A 68 -11.97 -50.79 29.10
CA LEU A 68 -10.59 -50.49 29.50
C LEU A 68 -9.63 -50.60 28.32
N ASP A 69 -9.79 -51.62 27.47
CA ASP A 69 -8.95 -51.79 26.28
C ASP A 69 -9.24 -50.72 25.21
N GLU A 70 -10.51 -50.34 25.02
CA GLU A 70 -10.87 -49.19 24.17
C GLU A 70 -10.23 -47.89 24.68
N LEU A 71 -10.33 -47.60 25.98
CA LEU A 71 -9.74 -46.41 26.60
C LEU A 71 -8.21 -46.42 26.51
N LYS A 72 -7.55 -47.56 26.69
CA LYS A 72 -6.09 -47.67 26.50
C LYS A 72 -5.69 -47.29 25.07
N SER A 73 -6.33 -47.89 24.06
CA SER A 73 -6.04 -47.56 22.65
C SER A 73 -6.33 -46.10 22.33
N ARG A 74 -7.41 -45.52 22.90
CA ARG A 74 -7.73 -44.10 22.74
C ARG A 74 -6.66 -43.20 23.37
N ILE A 75 -6.21 -43.49 24.58
CA ILE A 75 -5.15 -42.73 25.27
C ILE A 75 -3.83 -42.83 24.51
N GLU A 76 -3.46 -44.01 24.01
CA GLU A 76 -2.26 -44.20 23.18
C GLU A 76 -2.32 -43.36 21.90
N ALA A 77 -3.47 -43.37 21.20
CA ALA A 77 -3.67 -42.56 20.01
C ALA A 77 -3.63 -41.04 20.32
N GLN A 78 -4.23 -40.61 21.43
CA GLN A 78 -4.17 -39.20 21.88
C GLN A 78 -2.75 -38.80 22.25
N ASN A 79 -1.99 -39.65 22.94
CA ASN A 79 -0.60 -39.38 23.30
C ASN A 79 0.32 -39.27 22.07
N GLN A 80 0.09 -40.11 21.05
CA GLN A 80 0.80 -39.98 19.76
C GLN A 80 0.49 -38.65 19.07
N LYS A 81 -0.78 -38.23 19.05
CA LYS A 81 -1.19 -36.93 18.51
C LYS A 81 -0.60 -35.76 19.30
N ILE A 82 -0.53 -35.87 20.62
CA ILE A 82 0.12 -34.89 21.51
C ILE A 82 1.61 -34.75 21.13
N GLN A 83 2.34 -35.86 20.97
CA GLN A 83 3.74 -35.83 20.57
C GLN A 83 3.96 -35.21 19.18
N GLN A 84 3.10 -35.53 18.20
CA GLN A 84 3.15 -34.92 16.87
C GLN A 84 2.83 -33.41 16.90
N THR A 85 1.90 -33.00 17.76
CA THR A 85 1.55 -31.59 17.92
C THR A 85 2.67 -30.83 18.62
N GLN A 86 3.33 -31.44 19.62
CA GLN A 86 4.51 -30.87 20.29
C GLN A 86 5.69 -30.66 19.34
N SER A 87 5.98 -31.61 18.44
CA SER A 87 7.03 -31.42 17.44
C SER A 87 6.66 -30.35 16.41
N SER A 88 5.38 -30.26 16.04
CA SER A 88 4.87 -29.19 15.18
C SER A 88 5.02 -27.81 15.82
N ILE A 89 4.71 -27.69 17.13
CA ILE A 89 4.90 -26.47 17.92
C ILE A 89 6.38 -26.07 17.94
N ALA A 90 7.31 -27.00 18.16
CA ALA A 90 8.74 -26.69 18.17
C ALA A 90 9.21 -26.11 16.82
N ASN A 91 8.69 -26.65 15.71
CA ASN A 91 8.97 -26.12 14.37
C ASN A 91 8.33 -24.74 14.16
N ALA A 92 7.08 -24.54 14.59
CA ALA A 92 6.40 -23.25 14.51
C ALA A 92 7.06 -22.18 15.40
N GLU A 93 7.59 -22.55 16.57
CA GLU A 93 8.38 -21.66 17.44
C GLU A 93 9.67 -21.21 16.75
N ALA A 94 10.39 -22.13 16.11
CA ALA A 94 11.59 -21.80 15.36
C ALA A 94 11.28 -20.86 14.17
N GLN A 95 10.18 -21.11 13.45
CA GLN A 95 9.72 -20.25 12.36
C GLN A 95 9.31 -18.86 12.85
N ALA A 96 8.53 -18.77 13.94
CA ALA A 96 8.12 -17.51 14.53
C ALA A 96 9.31 -16.69 15.05
N GLN A 97 10.30 -17.34 15.69
CA GLN A 97 11.53 -16.66 16.11
C GLN A 97 12.34 -16.13 14.92
N LYS A 98 12.43 -16.91 13.84
CA LYS A 98 13.13 -16.48 12.62
C LYS A 98 12.44 -15.29 11.96
N ALA A 99 11.11 -15.35 11.79
CA ALA A 99 10.32 -14.28 11.21
C ALA A 99 10.39 -13.00 12.06
N HIS A 100 10.32 -13.14 13.39
CA HIS A 100 10.48 -12.01 14.31
C HIS A 100 11.87 -11.37 14.23
N ALA A 101 12.93 -12.18 14.13
CA ALA A 101 14.29 -11.65 13.96
C ALA A 101 14.47 -10.91 12.61
N GLN A 102 13.80 -11.37 11.55
CA GLN A 102 13.79 -10.69 10.25
C GLN A 102 13.04 -9.36 10.33
N TYR A 103 11.89 -9.33 11.00
CA TYR A 103 11.14 -8.10 11.25
C TYR A 103 11.97 -7.06 12.02
N GLU A 104 12.61 -7.47 13.13
CA GLU A 104 13.47 -6.58 13.92
C GLU A 104 14.68 -6.07 13.12
N HIS A 105 15.24 -6.88 12.22
CA HIS A 105 16.32 -6.44 11.35
C HIS A 105 15.82 -5.43 10.30
N ALA A 106 14.68 -5.69 9.66
CA ALA A 106 14.08 -4.79 8.69
C ALA A 106 13.74 -3.43 9.33
N ARG A 107 13.14 -3.46 10.52
CA ARG A 107 12.84 -2.28 11.32
C ARG A 107 14.08 -1.43 11.64
N LYS A 108 15.17 -2.05 12.12
CA LYS A 108 16.43 -1.34 12.37
C LYS A 108 17.03 -0.72 11.10
N THR A 109 16.88 -1.42 9.98
CA THR A 109 17.34 -0.91 8.68
C THR A 109 16.55 0.32 8.27
N ARG A 110 15.22 0.29 8.40
CA ARG A 110 14.36 1.46 8.17
C ARG A 110 14.71 2.62 9.10
N GLU A 111 14.90 2.36 10.39
CA GLU A 111 15.29 3.39 11.37
C GLU A 111 16.61 4.06 10.96
N GLY A 112 17.64 3.28 10.59
CA GLY A 112 18.90 3.82 10.10
C GLY A 112 18.77 4.63 8.81
N ILE A 113 17.92 4.21 7.87
CA ILE A 113 17.65 4.97 6.64
C ILE A 113 16.85 6.25 6.92
N THR A 114 16.02 6.25 7.96
CA THR A 114 15.27 7.45 8.37
C THR A 114 16.22 8.51 8.91
N GLU A 115 17.21 8.12 9.70
CA GLU A 115 18.26 9.03 10.20
C GLU A 115 19.12 9.60 9.05
N THR A 116 19.48 8.77 8.06
CA THR A 116 20.23 9.26 6.90
C THR A 116 19.40 10.19 6.01
N LEU A 117 18.09 9.94 5.88
CA LEU A 117 17.18 10.83 5.16
C LEU A 117 17.13 12.21 5.84
N GLN A 118 16.93 12.26 7.16
CA GLN A 118 16.93 13.51 7.92
C GLN A 118 18.23 14.29 7.72
N ALA A 119 19.39 13.63 7.83
CA ALA A 119 20.68 14.26 7.61
C ALA A 119 20.83 14.82 6.17
N SER A 120 20.29 14.12 5.17
CA SER A 120 20.31 14.57 3.77
C SER A 120 19.37 15.76 3.51
N GLU A 121 18.19 15.77 4.15
CA GLU A 121 17.21 16.87 4.07
C GLU A 121 17.75 18.14 4.75
N ASP A 122 18.35 18.01 5.93
CA ASP A 122 19.01 19.11 6.62
C ASP A 122 20.15 19.72 5.80
N LYS A 123 20.96 18.87 5.15
CA LYS A 123 22.01 19.31 4.22
C LYS A 123 21.44 20.05 3.01
N SER A 124 20.33 19.56 2.44
CA SER A 124 19.63 20.22 1.33
C SER A 124 19.08 21.59 1.73
N LEU A 125 18.43 21.68 2.91
CA LEU A 125 17.92 22.93 3.47
C LEU A 125 19.04 23.95 3.70
N ALA A 126 20.16 23.53 4.29
CA ALA A 126 21.32 24.39 4.51
C ALA A 126 21.90 24.93 3.18
N LYS A 127 22.01 24.07 2.17
CA LYS A 127 22.51 24.47 0.84
C LYS A 127 21.53 25.38 0.09
N ARG A 128 20.22 25.19 0.26
CA ARG A 128 19.20 26.07 -0.31
C ARG A 128 19.30 27.47 0.27
N ALA A 129 19.42 27.59 1.58
CA ALA A 129 19.63 28.89 2.24
C ALA A 129 20.92 29.58 1.78
N GLU A 130 22.00 28.82 1.53
CA GLU A 130 23.24 29.36 0.98
C GLU A 130 23.07 29.89 -0.45
N VAL A 131 22.35 29.15 -1.32
CA VAL A 131 22.03 29.57 -2.69
C VAL A 131 21.19 30.85 -2.68
N ASP A 132 20.16 30.94 -1.84
CA ASP A 132 19.30 32.12 -1.75
C ASP A 132 20.08 33.36 -1.28
N ARG A 133 20.98 33.19 -0.30
CA ARG A 133 21.88 34.26 0.16
C ARG A 133 22.79 34.75 -0.97
N LEU A 134 23.44 33.83 -1.69
CA LEU A 134 24.35 34.16 -2.78
C LEU A 134 23.62 34.80 -3.97
N ASP A 135 22.40 34.36 -4.30
CA ASP A 135 21.60 35.00 -5.35
C ASP A 135 21.21 36.43 -4.97
N GLY A 136 20.84 36.65 -3.71
CA GLY A 136 20.58 38.00 -3.18
C GLY A 136 21.79 38.93 -3.29
N GLU A 137 22.96 38.48 -2.85
CA GLU A 137 24.22 39.23 -2.96
C GLU A 137 24.61 39.51 -4.42
N ARG A 138 24.44 38.51 -5.30
CA ARG A 138 24.71 38.64 -6.74
C ARG A 138 23.79 39.66 -7.40
N ARG A 139 22.48 39.64 -7.11
CA ARG A 139 21.51 40.61 -7.64
C ARG A 139 21.84 42.03 -7.19
N ALA A 140 22.16 42.21 -5.91
CA ALA A 140 22.56 43.52 -5.39
C ALA A 140 23.84 44.06 -6.07
N ALA A 141 24.81 43.18 -6.34
CA ALA A 141 26.03 43.55 -7.06
C ALA A 141 25.76 43.91 -8.54
N LEU A 142 24.85 43.18 -9.22
CA LEU A 142 24.42 43.48 -10.59
C LEU A 142 23.67 44.83 -10.68
N GLU A 143 22.79 45.11 -9.72
CA GLU A 143 22.11 46.41 -9.64
C GLU A 143 23.08 47.57 -9.40
N ARG A 144 24.11 47.38 -8.56
CA ARG A 144 25.18 48.38 -8.38
C ARG A 144 25.93 48.60 -9.69
N ARG A 145 26.33 47.51 -10.37
CA ARG A 145 27.04 47.58 -11.64
C ARG A 145 26.22 48.32 -12.71
N THR A 146 24.94 47.99 -12.88
CA THR A 146 24.07 48.63 -13.89
C THR A 146 23.88 50.11 -13.63
N LYS A 147 23.78 50.54 -12.36
CA LYS A 147 23.77 51.97 -12.00
C LYS A 147 25.09 52.64 -12.39
N GLU A 148 26.23 52.07 -12.03
CA GLU A 148 27.54 52.59 -12.39
C GLU A 148 27.74 52.64 -13.92
N GLU A 149 27.26 51.63 -14.66
CA GLU A 149 27.36 51.53 -16.12
C GLU A 149 26.48 52.57 -16.83
N SER A 150 25.29 52.83 -16.30
CA SER A 150 24.40 53.90 -16.79
C SER A 150 25.00 55.30 -16.56
N GLU A 151 25.59 55.53 -15.39
CA GLU A 151 26.26 56.78 -15.04
C GLU A 151 27.50 57.00 -15.92
N HIS A 152 28.30 55.95 -16.12
CA HIS A 152 29.45 55.98 -17.02
C HIS A 152 29.03 56.30 -18.46
N SER A 153 28.01 55.62 -18.98
CA SER A 153 27.49 55.86 -20.33
C SER A 153 26.96 57.28 -20.50
N ARG A 154 26.27 57.83 -19.49
CA ARG A 154 25.78 59.21 -19.48
C ARG A 154 26.92 60.23 -19.54
N LEU A 155 27.92 60.08 -18.67
CA LEU A 155 29.08 60.99 -18.64
C LEU A 155 29.91 60.89 -19.92
N LYS A 156 30.09 59.67 -20.45
CA LYS A 156 30.80 59.44 -21.71
C LYS A 156 30.06 60.10 -22.89
N ALA A 157 28.74 59.97 -22.97
CA ALA A 157 27.96 60.64 -24.01
C ALA A 157 28.05 62.18 -23.89
N GLN A 158 28.03 62.73 -22.67
CA GLN A 158 28.22 64.17 -22.44
C GLN A 158 29.62 64.64 -22.87
N LEU A 159 30.65 63.84 -22.60
CA LEU A 159 32.01 64.09 -23.04
C LEU A 159 32.12 64.03 -24.58
N GLU A 160 31.56 63.01 -25.22
CA GLU A 160 31.55 62.87 -26.68
C GLU A 160 30.83 64.04 -27.37
N VAL A 161 29.70 64.49 -26.83
CA VAL A 161 29.00 65.70 -27.32
C VAL A 161 29.88 66.94 -27.17
N LEU A 162 30.59 67.08 -26.04
CA LEU A 162 31.52 68.19 -25.80
C LEU A 162 32.68 68.15 -26.80
N GLU A 163 33.30 66.99 -27.01
CA GLU A 163 34.40 66.78 -27.96
C GLU A 163 33.94 67.00 -29.40
N GLN A 164 32.75 66.54 -29.78
CA GLN A 164 32.17 66.78 -31.10
C GLN A 164 31.90 68.28 -31.31
N SER A 165 31.44 68.99 -30.27
CA SER A 165 31.26 70.46 -30.32
C SER A 165 32.59 71.20 -30.49
N GLU A 166 33.68 70.69 -29.91
CA GLU A 166 35.04 71.22 -30.04
C GLU A 166 35.62 70.93 -31.43
N GLN A 167 35.43 69.71 -31.95
CA GLN A 167 35.87 69.32 -33.28
C GLN A 167 35.13 70.08 -34.39
N SER A 168 33.82 70.27 -34.24
CA SER A 168 33.01 71.07 -35.18
C SER A 168 33.20 72.58 -35.03
N LEU A 169 34.02 73.02 -34.06
CA LEU A 169 34.24 74.44 -33.72
C LEU A 169 32.90 75.17 -33.50
N ALA A 170 31.91 74.47 -32.95
CA ALA A 170 30.58 75.02 -32.71
C ALA A 170 30.65 76.07 -31.59
N GLY A 171 30.10 77.27 -31.84
CA GLY A 171 30.07 78.37 -30.87
C GLY A 171 31.20 79.38 -31.00
N TYR A 172 32.18 79.18 -31.90
CA TYR A 172 33.13 80.21 -32.31
C TYR A 172 32.52 81.13 -33.37
N ALA A 173 32.92 82.40 -33.40
CA ALA A 173 32.60 83.34 -34.48
C ALA A 173 33.03 82.80 -35.86
N GLU A 174 32.26 83.11 -36.91
CA GLU A 174 32.47 82.56 -38.28
C GLU A 174 33.90 82.71 -38.79
N GLY A 175 34.55 83.85 -38.54
CA GLY A 175 35.92 84.06 -38.98
C GLY A 175 36.98 83.42 -38.10
N ALA A 176 36.73 83.27 -36.80
CA ALA A 176 37.60 82.46 -35.95
C ALA A 176 37.56 80.99 -36.38
N ARG A 177 36.37 80.46 -36.71
CA ARG A 177 36.20 79.10 -37.24
C ARG A 177 36.95 78.90 -38.55
N PHE A 178 36.81 79.82 -39.51
CA PHE A 178 37.48 79.75 -40.81
C PHE A 178 39.01 79.68 -40.67
N LEU A 179 39.58 80.52 -39.80
CA LEU A 179 41.02 80.52 -39.55
C LEU A 179 41.52 79.29 -38.81
N LEU A 180 40.76 78.76 -37.86
CA LEU A 180 41.08 77.52 -37.15
C LEU A 180 41.01 76.30 -38.08
N ASP A 181 40.04 76.27 -39.00
CA ASP A 181 39.96 75.24 -40.05
C ASP A 181 41.12 75.36 -41.06
N ALA A 182 41.49 76.58 -41.46
CA ALA A 182 42.66 76.83 -42.30
C ALA A 182 43.96 76.38 -41.61
N ALA A 183 44.07 76.59 -40.30
CA ALA A 183 45.18 76.10 -39.49
C ALA A 183 45.25 74.56 -39.43
N ARG A 184 44.09 73.90 -39.24
CA ARG A 184 44.01 72.42 -39.29
C ARG A 184 44.40 71.84 -40.65
N GLN A 185 44.13 72.57 -41.74
CA GLN A 185 44.50 72.19 -43.10
C GLN A 185 45.95 72.60 -43.48
N SER A 186 46.76 73.06 -42.52
CA SER A 186 48.14 73.53 -42.71
C SER A 186 48.27 74.68 -43.73
N ARG A 187 47.21 75.49 -43.91
CA ARG A 187 47.25 76.73 -44.71
C ARG A 187 47.77 77.92 -43.89
N LEU A 188 47.77 77.78 -42.57
CA LEU A 188 48.26 78.74 -41.58
C LEU A 188 49.00 77.95 -40.48
N ASN A 189 50.33 78.02 -40.41
CA ASN A 189 51.14 77.14 -39.55
C ASN A 189 51.46 77.74 -38.17
N GLY A 190 51.13 79.01 -37.96
CA GLY A 190 51.44 79.83 -36.79
C GLY A 190 50.22 80.15 -35.94
N ALA A 191 49.05 79.57 -36.25
CA ALA A 191 47.87 79.68 -35.38
C ALA A 191 47.95 78.68 -34.22
N ARG A 192 47.96 79.20 -32.99
CA ARG A 192 48.08 78.47 -31.72
C ARG A 192 46.73 78.11 -31.09
N GLY A 193 45.63 78.29 -31.83
CA GLY A 193 44.27 78.03 -31.37
C GLY A 193 43.53 79.29 -30.91
N ALA A 194 42.28 79.11 -30.47
CA ALA A 194 41.47 80.20 -29.92
C ALA A 194 41.83 80.48 -28.45
N LEU A 195 41.77 81.75 -28.05
CA LEU A 195 42.03 82.16 -26.67
C LEU A 195 41.08 81.48 -25.68
N SER A 196 39.78 81.36 -25.98
CA SER A 196 38.79 80.71 -25.10
C SER A 196 39.05 79.22 -24.86
N ALA A 197 39.74 78.51 -25.76
CA ALA A 197 40.08 77.09 -25.60
C ALA A 197 41.29 76.88 -24.67
N ALA A 198 42.18 77.87 -24.60
CA ALA A 198 43.43 77.80 -23.85
C ALA A 198 43.30 78.29 -22.39
N LEU A 199 42.14 78.84 -22.02
CA LEU A 199 41.86 79.36 -20.68
C LEU A 199 41.14 78.33 -19.82
N ASP A 200 41.64 78.12 -18.61
CA ASP A 200 40.98 77.36 -17.56
C ASP A 200 40.45 78.32 -16.49
N VAL A 201 39.13 78.46 -16.44
CA VAL A 201 38.42 79.45 -15.63
C VAL A 201 37.54 78.76 -14.58
N PRO A 202 37.59 79.20 -13.30
CA PRO A 202 36.65 78.74 -12.28
C PRO A 202 35.19 79.03 -12.65
N ALA A 203 34.26 78.14 -12.26
CA ALA A 203 32.84 78.22 -12.65
C ALA A 203 32.18 79.55 -12.29
N GLU A 204 32.53 80.09 -11.12
CA GLU A 204 32.00 81.35 -10.59
C GLU A 204 32.43 82.57 -11.42
N LEU A 205 33.51 82.45 -12.21
CA LEU A 205 34.11 83.55 -12.95
C LEU A 205 33.87 83.49 -14.47
N GLU A 206 33.34 82.37 -15.01
CA GLU A 206 33.13 82.17 -16.45
C GLU A 206 32.38 83.34 -17.11
N THR A 207 31.29 83.79 -16.49
CA THR A 207 30.46 84.88 -17.04
C THR A 207 31.18 86.22 -17.01
N ALA A 208 31.96 86.47 -15.96
CA ALA A 208 32.74 87.70 -15.82
C ALA A 208 33.91 87.75 -16.81
N ILE A 209 34.62 86.63 -16.99
CA ILE A 209 35.73 86.52 -17.94
C ILE A 209 35.24 86.55 -19.38
N ALA A 210 34.11 85.91 -19.71
CA ALA A 210 33.48 85.99 -21.03
C ALA A 210 33.13 87.44 -21.39
N ALA A 211 32.50 88.16 -20.45
CA ALA A 211 32.15 89.56 -20.64
C ALA A 211 33.38 90.48 -20.73
N ALA A 212 34.44 90.17 -19.97
CA ALA A 212 35.71 90.87 -20.10
C ALA A 212 36.30 90.67 -21.50
N LEU A 213 36.39 89.45 -22.01
CA LEU A 213 36.98 89.22 -23.33
C LEU A 213 36.10 89.76 -24.47
N GLY A 214 34.77 89.72 -24.36
CA GLY A 214 33.86 90.29 -25.36
C GLY A 214 34.17 89.78 -26.78
N ASP A 215 34.40 90.70 -27.73
CA ASP A 215 34.75 90.38 -29.13
C ASP A 215 36.10 89.65 -29.27
N THR A 216 37.00 89.72 -28.27
CA THR A 216 38.30 89.01 -28.29
C THR A 216 38.23 87.63 -27.64
N LEU A 217 37.04 87.17 -27.26
CA LEU A 217 36.84 85.85 -26.66
C LEU A 217 37.28 84.72 -27.60
N ASP A 218 36.85 84.80 -28.86
CA ASP A 218 37.19 83.85 -29.92
C ASP A 218 38.47 84.27 -30.67
N ALA A 219 39.32 85.11 -30.07
CA ALA A 219 40.51 85.59 -30.75
C ALA A 219 41.45 84.41 -31.07
N VAL A 220 41.87 84.32 -32.34
CA VAL A 220 42.84 83.32 -32.78
C VAL A 220 44.24 83.83 -32.42
N LEU A 221 44.94 83.03 -31.64
CA LEU A 221 46.32 83.28 -31.22
C LEU A 221 47.24 82.95 -32.40
N ILE A 222 48.05 83.91 -32.85
CA ILE A 222 48.90 83.74 -34.02
C ILE A 222 50.34 84.18 -33.70
N ASP A 223 51.32 83.44 -34.21
CA ASP A 223 52.73 83.83 -34.16
C ASP A 223 52.92 85.11 -35.00
N SER A 224 53.69 86.09 -34.49
CA SER A 224 53.77 87.43 -35.09
C SER A 224 54.16 87.44 -36.59
N ASP A 225 54.90 86.43 -37.04
CA ASP A 225 55.37 86.27 -38.42
C ASP A 225 54.27 85.81 -39.40
N GLU A 226 53.15 85.29 -38.90
CA GLU A 226 52.04 84.78 -39.71
C GLU A 226 50.79 85.67 -39.72
N LEU A 227 50.83 86.83 -39.05
CA LEU A 227 49.72 87.76 -38.97
C LEU A 227 49.24 88.22 -40.36
N GLU A 228 50.16 88.47 -41.28
CA GLU A 228 49.85 88.97 -42.62
C GLU A 228 49.18 87.89 -43.50
N ASN A 229 49.59 86.62 -43.35
CA ASN A 229 48.95 85.48 -44.02
C ASN A 229 47.52 85.25 -43.51
N ALA A 230 47.31 85.41 -42.20
CA ALA A 230 45.98 85.29 -41.60
C ALA A 230 45.03 86.41 -42.06
N LEU A 231 45.53 87.65 -42.20
CA LEU A 231 44.76 88.76 -42.75
C LEU A 231 44.40 88.52 -44.22
N GLN A 232 45.32 88.01 -45.03
CA GLN A 232 45.07 87.70 -46.44
C GLN A 232 44.01 86.60 -46.62
N LEU A 233 43.96 85.61 -45.73
CA LEU A 233 42.92 84.57 -45.73
C LEU A 233 41.54 85.16 -45.40
N LEU A 234 41.47 86.16 -44.52
CA LEU A 234 40.23 86.84 -44.15
C LEU A 234 39.68 87.81 -45.23
N GLU A 235 40.48 88.17 -46.24
CA GLU A 235 40.03 89.01 -47.37
C GLU A 235 39.15 88.25 -48.37
N SER A 236 39.00 86.93 -48.21
CA SER A 236 38.09 86.12 -49.03
C SER A 236 36.63 86.28 -48.58
N ASP A 237 35.69 86.31 -49.54
CA ASP A 237 34.26 86.59 -49.30
C ASP A 237 33.56 85.60 -48.33
N GLU A 238 34.18 84.46 -48.02
CA GLU A 238 33.64 83.41 -47.14
C GLU A 238 34.19 83.46 -45.69
N ALA A 239 35.10 84.38 -45.37
CA ALA A 239 35.93 84.28 -44.17
C ALA A 239 35.38 84.97 -42.91
N GLY A 240 34.30 85.76 -43.00
CA GLY A 240 33.65 86.39 -41.83
C GLY A 240 34.55 87.33 -40.98
N ARG A 241 34.08 87.71 -39.78
CA ARG A 241 34.83 88.57 -38.84
C ARG A 241 35.58 87.72 -37.80
N ALA A 242 36.87 87.99 -37.62
CA ALA A 242 37.72 87.34 -36.61
C ALA A 242 38.55 88.37 -35.83
N ALA A 243 38.83 88.08 -34.55
CA ALA A 243 39.85 88.78 -33.79
C ALA A 243 41.17 88.00 -33.88
N LEU A 244 42.27 88.69 -34.19
CA LEU A 244 43.61 88.11 -34.26
C LEU A 244 44.46 88.66 -33.12
N LEU A 245 45.13 87.79 -32.38
CA LEU A 245 46.00 88.19 -31.28
C LEU A 245 47.44 87.71 -31.54
N PRO A 246 48.33 88.60 -32.01
CA PRO A 246 49.72 88.25 -32.24
C PRO A 246 50.46 88.09 -30.90
N LEU A 247 51.19 86.99 -30.74
CA LEU A 247 52.03 86.75 -29.56
C LEU A 247 53.21 87.72 -29.56
N THR A 248 53.06 88.85 -28.86
CA THR A 248 54.05 89.92 -28.72
C THR A 248 54.34 90.22 -27.24
N SER A 249 55.54 90.74 -26.95
CA SER A 249 56.08 90.87 -25.59
C SER A 249 55.71 92.16 -24.84
N GLN A 250 54.71 92.93 -25.27
CA GLN A 250 54.33 94.15 -24.54
C GLN A 250 53.26 93.87 -23.48
N GLU A 251 53.66 94.04 -22.23
CA GLU A 251 52.83 93.80 -21.05
C GLU A 251 52.43 95.13 -20.40
N ASN A 252 51.13 95.42 -20.32
CA ASN A 252 50.61 96.51 -19.50
C ASN A 252 49.57 95.94 -18.54
N MET A 253 49.97 95.80 -17.28
CA MET A 253 49.10 95.30 -16.20
C MET A 253 48.62 96.48 -15.35
N LEU A 254 47.36 96.44 -14.95
CA LEU A 254 46.86 97.35 -13.93
C LEU A 254 47.61 97.11 -12.62
N ARG A 255 48.12 98.17 -12.01
CA ARG A 255 48.56 98.12 -10.61
C ARG A 255 47.42 98.57 -9.75
N TYR A 256 46.81 97.62 -9.04
CA TYR A 256 45.73 97.89 -8.10
C TYR A 256 46.16 97.40 -6.71
N GLU A 257 46.55 98.33 -5.84
CA GLU A 257 47.11 98.02 -4.51
C GLU A 257 46.04 98.04 -3.38
N ASN A 258 44.81 98.47 -3.67
CA ASN A 258 43.75 98.65 -2.67
C ASN A 258 42.86 97.40 -2.53
N ALA A 259 43.09 96.56 -1.52
CA ALA A 259 42.24 95.42 -1.22
C ALA A 259 40.87 95.84 -0.62
N GLU A 260 39.89 96.15 -1.48
CA GLU A 260 38.47 96.27 -1.07
C GLU A 260 37.80 94.88 -1.03
N GLU A 261 36.94 94.63 -0.04
CA GLU A 261 36.30 93.33 0.23
C GLU A 261 35.44 92.78 -0.93
N ASN A 262 34.97 93.65 -1.83
CA ASN A 262 34.13 93.28 -2.97
C ASN A 262 34.89 93.23 -4.31
N VAL A 263 36.21 93.35 -4.29
CA VAL A 263 37.09 93.20 -5.46
C VAL A 263 37.78 91.83 -5.38
N LEU A 264 37.56 90.99 -6.39
CA LEU A 264 38.11 89.63 -6.45
C LEU A 264 39.56 89.60 -6.95
N GLY A 265 39.99 90.60 -7.71
CA GLY A 265 41.35 90.73 -8.22
C GLY A 265 41.41 91.07 -9.70
N ILE A 266 42.63 91.05 -10.27
CA ILE A 266 42.86 91.28 -11.69
C ILE A 266 42.52 89.99 -12.45
N ALA A 267 41.73 90.10 -13.51
CA ALA A 267 41.21 88.94 -14.24
C ALA A 267 42.31 88.02 -14.78
N SER A 268 43.49 88.54 -15.16
CA SER A 268 44.62 87.73 -15.63
C SER A 268 45.28 86.87 -14.55
N GLU A 269 45.09 87.18 -13.26
CA GLU A 269 45.62 86.40 -12.13
C GLU A 269 44.63 85.33 -11.64
N LEU A 270 43.36 85.47 -12.02
CA LEU A 270 42.26 84.59 -11.62
C LEU A 270 41.99 83.45 -12.61
N VAL A 271 42.73 83.41 -13.72
CA VAL A 271 42.58 82.43 -14.81
C VAL A 271 43.90 81.70 -15.04
N ASN A 272 43.82 80.38 -15.25
CA ASN A 272 44.98 79.57 -15.58
C ASN A 272 45.12 79.42 -17.11
N ALA A 273 46.35 79.54 -17.61
CA ALA A 273 46.68 79.33 -19.02
C ALA A 273 48.13 78.80 -19.15
N PRO A 274 48.48 78.13 -20.27
CA PRO A 274 49.84 77.72 -20.57
C PRO A 274 50.83 78.89 -20.50
N GLU A 275 52.07 78.62 -20.08
CA GLU A 275 53.08 79.66 -19.84
C GLU A 275 53.38 80.50 -21.10
N GLU A 276 53.36 79.85 -22.27
CA GLU A 276 53.54 80.46 -23.60
C GLU A 276 52.45 81.49 -23.95
N LEU A 277 51.27 81.38 -23.34
CA LEU A 277 50.09 82.21 -23.63
C LEU A 277 49.81 83.25 -22.55
N ARG A 278 50.60 83.29 -21.47
CA ARG A 278 50.43 84.25 -20.38
C ARG A 278 50.51 85.69 -20.86
N SER A 279 51.35 86.00 -21.85
CA SER A 279 51.47 87.34 -22.41
C SER A 279 50.17 87.78 -23.10
N ALA A 280 49.51 86.88 -23.84
CA ALA A 280 48.21 87.12 -24.46
C ALA A 280 47.08 87.29 -23.44
N VAL A 281 47.09 86.50 -22.36
CA VAL A 281 46.15 86.63 -21.24
C VAL A 281 46.34 87.96 -20.50
N ARG A 282 47.58 88.37 -20.23
CA ARG A 282 47.88 89.66 -19.60
C ARG A 282 47.49 90.84 -20.49
N LEU A 283 47.67 90.73 -21.80
CA LEU A 283 47.28 91.77 -22.75
C LEU A 283 45.76 92.00 -22.78
N THR A 284 44.98 90.93 -22.72
CA THR A 284 43.51 90.98 -22.83
C THR A 284 42.80 91.16 -21.48
N LEU A 285 43.31 90.55 -20.42
CA LEU A 285 42.70 90.51 -19.08
C LEU A 285 43.49 91.26 -18.00
N GLY A 286 44.73 91.67 -18.25
CA GLY A 286 45.58 92.38 -17.26
C GLY A 286 45.12 93.80 -16.95
N GLN A 287 44.20 94.35 -17.74
CA GLN A 287 43.55 95.65 -17.50
C GLN A 287 42.09 95.51 -17.04
N THR A 288 41.72 94.33 -16.55
CA THR A 288 40.36 94.01 -16.12
C THR A 288 40.35 93.67 -14.64
N LEU A 289 39.56 94.39 -13.85
CA LEU A 289 39.35 94.12 -12.43
C LEU A 289 38.00 93.40 -12.24
N ILE A 290 37.98 92.26 -11.57
CA ILE A 290 36.74 91.52 -11.30
C ILE A 290 36.17 91.95 -9.95
N VAL A 291 34.88 92.27 -9.91
CA VAL A 291 34.17 92.72 -8.71
C VAL A 291 32.87 91.94 -8.50
N ARG A 292 32.41 91.84 -7.25
CA ARG A 292 31.18 91.10 -6.93
C ARG A 292 29.93 91.84 -7.39
N ASP A 293 29.87 93.14 -7.14
CA ASP A 293 28.64 93.93 -7.24
C ASP A 293 28.74 95.15 -8.17
N ARG A 294 27.60 95.51 -8.77
CA ARG A 294 27.43 96.73 -9.61
C ARG A 294 27.79 98.02 -8.88
N ALA A 295 27.46 98.11 -7.60
CA ALA A 295 27.71 99.31 -6.79
C ALA A 295 29.23 99.58 -6.68
N THR A 296 30.02 98.51 -6.50
CA THR A 296 31.48 98.56 -6.45
C THR A 296 32.06 98.90 -7.83
N ALA A 297 31.57 98.25 -8.90
CA ALA A 297 32.02 98.54 -10.26
C ALA A 297 31.83 100.00 -10.66
N ARG A 298 30.67 100.60 -10.33
CA ARG A 298 30.37 102.01 -10.63
C ARG A 298 31.21 102.98 -9.81
N ARG A 299 31.54 102.66 -8.56
CA ARG A 299 32.42 103.48 -7.72
C ARG A 299 33.82 103.52 -8.29
N LEU A 300 34.36 102.35 -8.61
CA LEU A 300 35.71 102.20 -9.16
C LEU A 300 35.84 102.81 -10.56
N GLN A 301 34.75 102.89 -11.32
CA GLN A 301 34.75 103.49 -12.67
C GLN A 301 35.29 104.93 -12.67
N ALA A 302 35.08 105.70 -11.60
CA ALA A 302 35.56 107.08 -11.50
C ALA A 302 37.09 107.18 -11.31
N ASP A 303 37.69 106.17 -10.69
CA ASP A 303 39.11 106.13 -10.34
C ASP A 303 39.93 105.22 -11.28
N LEU A 304 39.26 104.48 -12.16
CA LEU A 304 39.89 103.61 -13.15
C LEU A 304 40.53 104.44 -14.26
N PRO A 305 41.77 104.11 -14.67
CA PRO A 305 42.36 104.67 -15.89
C PRO A 305 41.44 104.47 -17.11
N THR A 306 41.50 105.38 -18.07
CA THR A 306 40.65 105.33 -19.28
C THR A 306 40.77 104.05 -20.10
N HIS A 307 41.88 103.31 -19.97
CA HIS A 307 42.12 102.01 -20.63
C HIS A 307 41.71 100.80 -19.77
N ALA A 308 41.32 101.02 -18.52
CA ALA A 308 40.99 99.98 -17.56
C ALA A 308 39.49 99.71 -17.50
N ARG A 309 39.11 98.52 -17.03
CA ARG A 309 37.70 98.14 -16.86
C ARG A 309 37.46 97.32 -15.59
N ALA A 310 36.31 97.53 -14.97
CA ALA A 310 35.78 96.69 -13.89
C ALA A 310 34.63 95.82 -14.41
N VAL A 311 34.64 94.53 -14.09
CA VAL A 311 33.63 93.57 -14.56
C VAL A 311 32.97 92.87 -13.38
N THR A 312 31.64 92.86 -13.35
CA THR A 312 30.89 92.17 -12.30
C THR A 312 30.81 90.66 -12.55
N LEU A 313 30.53 89.88 -11.50
CA LEU A 313 30.25 88.43 -11.63
C LEU A 313 29.08 88.11 -12.60
N ARG A 314 28.19 89.08 -12.82
CA ARG A 314 27.06 88.97 -13.75
C ARG A 314 27.42 89.32 -15.20
N GLY A 315 28.68 89.67 -15.48
CA GLY A 315 29.18 89.98 -16.82
C GLY A 315 28.93 91.42 -17.27
N GLU A 316 28.82 92.37 -16.35
CA GLU A 316 28.63 93.79 -16.70
C GLU A 316 29.97 94.50 -16.67
N VAL A 317 30.33 95.15 -17.78
CA VAL A 317 31.64 95.76 -17.99
C VAL A 317 31.54 97.27 -17.86
N PHE A 318 32.27 97.84 -16.91
CA PHE A 318 32.39 99.28 -16.66
C PHE A 318 33.79 99.74 -17.04
N ARG A 319 33.93 100.49 -18.14
CA ARG A 319 35.21 101.04 -18.59
C ARG A 319 35.48 102.41 -17.95
N GLY A 320 36.75 102.74 -17.69
CA GLY A 320 37.16 104.02 -17.10
C GLY A 320 36.88 105.25 -17.98
N ASP A 321 36.56 105.06 -19.26
CA ASP A 321 36.08 106.10 -20.18
C ASP A 321 34.58 106.42 -20.04
N GLY A 322 33.88 105.75 -19.12
CA GLY A 322 32.45 105.95 -18.85
C GLY A 322 31.53 105.01 -19.63
N LEU A 323 32.04 104.19 -20.57
CA LEU A 323 31.24 103.22 -21.31
C LEU A 323 30.84 102.04 -20.42
N VAL A 324 29.56 101.69 -20.42
CA VAL A 324 29.02 100.52 -19.70
C VAL A 324 28.40 99.57 -20.70
N ILE A 325 28.85 98.32 -20.69
CA ILE A 325 28.34 97.23 -21.53
C ILE A 325 27.62 96.25 -20.61
N ALA A 326 26.34 96.02 -20.86
CA ALA A 326 25.50 95.11 -20.09
C ALA A 326 24.52 94.39 -21.02
N GLY A 327 24.27 93.10 -20.75
CA GLY A 327 23.43 92.23 -21.56
C GLY A 327 23.92 90.78 -21.51
N LYS A 328 23.08 89.82 -21.88
CA LYS A 328 23.50 88.42 -21.99
C LYS A 328 24.30 88.23 -23.28
N THR A 329 25.58 87.93 -23.16
CA THR A 329 26.43 87.46 -24.28
C THR A 329 26.28 85.95 -24.44
N ALA A 330 25.96 85.49 -25.65
CA ALA A 330 25.70 84.07 -25.95
C ALA A 330 26.94 83.16 -25.90
N SER A 331 28.13 83.74 -25.72
CA SER A 331 29.42 83.07 -25.91
C SER A 331 30.11 82.58 -24.63
N SER A 332 29.46 82.63 -23.46
CA SER A 332 30.06 82.12 -22.21
C SER A 332 30.21 80.59 -22.16
N SER A 333 29.59 79.85 -23.09
CA SER A 333 29.57 78.39 -23.11
C SER A 333 30.86 77.74 -23.64
N THR A 334 31.77 78.50 -24.27
CA THR A 334 33.04 78.00 -24.80
C THR A 334 34.15 77.94 -23.74
N LEU A 335 34.16 78.88 -22.78
CA LEU A 335 35.13 78.96 -21.67
C LEU A 335 35.00 77.80 -20.66
N GLY A 336 33.79 77.31 -20.43
CA GLY A 336 33.53 76.21 -19.49
C GLY A 336 33.89 74.81 -20.02
N ARG A 337 34.28 74.67 -21.30
CA ARG A 337 34.49 73.36 -21.94
C ARG A 337 35.73 72.65 -21.40
N ALA A 338 36.86 73.33 -21.30
CA ALA A 338 38.11 72.73 -20.84
C ALA A 338 38.01 72.19 -19.40
N ARG A 339 37.34 72.93 -18.49
CA ARG A 339 37.09 72.47 -17.12
C ARG A 339 36.14 71.27 -17.08
N ARG A 340 34.98 71.36 -17.75
CA ARG A 340 33.99 70.27 -17.79
C ARG A 340 34.57 68.99 -18.37
N LYS A 341 35.44 69.09 -19.39
CA LYS A 341 36.17 67.96 -19.95
C LYS A 341 37.00 67.24 -18.88
N ARG A 342 37.82 68.00 -18.15
CA ARG A 342 38.65 67.46 -17.05
C ARG A 342 37.82 66.83 -15.93
N GLU A 343 36.74 67.50 -15.51
CA GLU A 343 35.81 66.99 -14.50
C GLU A 343 35.14 65.67 -14.94
N PHE A 344 34.74 65.58 -16.22
CA PHE A 344 34.18 64.36 -16.79
C PHE A 344 35.23 63.26 -16.93
N ASP A 345 36.45 63.56 -17.37
CA ASP A 345 37.55 62.58 -17.48
C ASP A 345 37.95 61.99 -16.12
N GLU A 346 38.09 62.84 -15.09
CA GLU A 346 38.35 62.39 -13.71
C GLU A 346 37.21 61.52 -13.16
N SER A 347 35.96 61.94 -13.39
CA SER A 347 34.78 61.18 -12.98
C SER A 347 34.70 59.83 -13.71
N LEU A 348 34.94 59.79 -15.02
CA LEU A 348 34.95 58.57 -15.83
C LEU A 348 36.06 57.62 -15.38
N SER A 349 37.25 58.11 -15.08
CA SER A 349 38.34 57.30 -14.52
C SER A 349 37.93 56.63 -13.20
N GLY A 350 37.35 57.39 -12.26
CA GLY A 350 36.87 56.85 -10.99
C GLY A 350 35.67 55.89 -11.14
N LEU A 351 34.80 56.10 -12.14
CA LEU A 351 33.74 55.15 -12.48
C LEU A 351 34.29 53.87 -13.10
N ASN A 352 35.32 53.94 -13.95
CA ASN A 352 35.94 52.75 -14.55
C ASN A 352 36.58 51.85 -13.49
N THR A 353 37.24 52.41 -12.48
CA THR A 353 37.77 51.62 -11.36
C THR A 353 36.66 50.92 -10.59
N ARG A 354 35.56 51.63 -10.26
CA ARG A 354 34.40 51.03 -9.57
C ARG A 354 33.71 49.95 -10.41
N LEU A 355 33.57 50.17 -11.71
CA LEU A 355 33.02 49.17 -12.63
C LEU A 355 33.89 47.91 -12.69
N ALA A 356 35.22 48.05 -12.69
CA ALA A 356 36.12 46.91 -12.63
C ALA A 356 35.96 46.12 -11.32
N GLU A 357 35.88 46.81 -10.17
CA GLU A 357 35.63 46.18 -8.87
C GLU A 357 34.27 45.45 -8.85
N SER A 358 33.20 46.13 -9.27
CA SER A 358 31.85 45.57 -9.40
C SER A 358 31.82 44.34 -10.32
N ASN A 359 32.54 44.37 -11.46
CA ASN A 359 32.66 43.23 -12.36
C ASN A 359 33.31 42.01 -11.69
N THR A 360 34.45 42.23 -11.01
CA THR A 360 35.13 41.12 -10.30
C THR A 360 34.28 40.53 -9.17
N LEU A 361 33.49 41.36 -8.49
CA LEU A 361 32.58 40.92 -7.44
C LEU A 361 31.42 40.09 -8.02
N VAL A 362 30.81 40.55 -9.11
CA VAL A 362 29.74 39.82 -9.81
C VAL A 362 30.25 38.47 -10.32
N GLU A 363 31.45 38.42 -10.90
CA GLU A 363 32.05 37.18 -11.40
C GLU A 363 32.31 36.19 -10.25
N ARG A 364 32.89 36.65 -9.13
CA ARG A 364 33.12 35.82 -7.95
C ARG A 364 31.81 35.26 -7.39
N LEU A 365 30.81 36.12 -7.15
CA LEU A 365 29.51 35.72 -6.64
C LEU A 365 28.76 34.78 -7.60
N SER A 366 28.91 34.97 -8.91
CA SER A 366 28.34 34.06 -9.91
C SER A 366 28.99 32.68 -9.84
N ASN A 367 30.31 32.60 -9.65
CA ASN A 367 31.02 31.32 -9.49
C ASN A 367 30.62 30.62 -8.19
N GLU A 368 30.56 31.35 -7.08
CA GLU A 368 30.09 30.82 -5.78
C GLU A 368 28.64 30.33 -5.86
N TYR A 369 27.75 31.11 -6.49
CA TYR A 369 26.35 30.74 -6.72
C TYR A 369 26.24 29.44 -7.53
N THR A 370 26.97 29.32 -8.65
CA THR A 370 26.91 28.10 -9.47
C THR A 370 27.49 26.87 -8.76
N ALA A 371 28.52 27.04 -7.92
CA ALA A 371 29.05 25.96 -7.09
C ALA A 371 28.02 25.50 -6.04
N ALA A 372 27.45 26.45 -5.29
CA ALA A 372 26.42 26.17 -4.29
C ALA A 372 25.17 25.52 -4.92
N GLN A 373 24.77 25.95 -6.12
CA GLN A 373 23.64 25.37 -6.85
C GLN A 373 23.89 23.91 -7.25
N ARG A 374 25.12 23.56 -7.65
CA ARG A 374 25.49 22.15 -7.93
C ARG A 374 25.46 21.30 -6.67
N GLU A 375 25.97 21.82 -5.56
CA GLU A 375 25.94 21.12 -4.26
C GLU A 375 24.51 20.93 -3.75
N LEU A 376 23.61 21.91 -3.96
CA LEU A 376 22.19 21.79 -3.66
C LEU A 376 21.54 20.67 -4.47
N LEU A 377 21.75 20.65 -5.80
CA LEU A 377 21.23 19.60 -6.68
C LEU A 377 21.72 18.20 -6.26
N GLN A 378 22.99 18.08 -5.85
CA GLN A 378 23.52 16.83 -5.34
C GLN A 378 22.87 16.42 -4.03
N ALA A 379 22.73 17.35 -3.07
CA ALA A 379 22.07 17.07 -1.80
C ALA A 379 20.58 16.69 -1.97
N GLU A 380 19.87 17.33 -2.90
CA GLU A 380 18.48 16.97 -3.25
C GLU A 380 18.39 15.59 -3.90
N SER A 381 19.36 15.23 -4.75
CA SER A 381 19.44 13.90 -5.35
C SER A 381 19.71 12.82 -4.29
N ASP A 382 20.66 13.06 -3.38
CA ASP A 382 21.00 12.16 -2.27
C ASP A 382 19.77 11.94 -1.37
N ALA A 383 19.02 13.00 -1.07
CA ALA A 383 17.78 12.92 -0.28
C ALA A 383 16.68 12.16 -1.02
N ARG A 384 16.54 12.36 -2.34
CA ARG A 384 15.58 11.62 -3.16
C ARG A 384 15.92 10.12 -3.22
N GLU A 385 17.18 9.76 -3.42
CA GLU A 385 17.63 8.36 -3.42
C GLU A 385 17.40 7.69 -2.06
N THR A 386 17.71 8.40 -0.98
CA THR A 386 17.48 7.89 0.38
C THR A 386 15.99 7.74 0.68
N ARG A 387 15.13 8.62 0.15
CA ARG A 387 13.67 8.50 0.29
C ARG A 387 13.12 7.27 -0.45
N VAL A 388 13.66 6.94 -1.62
CA VAL A 388 13.30 5.69 -2.33
C VAL A 388 13.71 4.47 -1.51
N ARG A 389 14.95 4.44 -1.00
CA ARG A 389 15.42 3.37 -0.11
C ARG A 389 14.59 3.24 1.17
N LEU A 390 14.09 4.37 1.70
CA LEU A 390 13.18 4.35 2.86
C LEU A 390 11.86 3.65 2.51
N GLY A 391 11.30 3.92 1.33
CA GLY A 391 10.11 3.24 0.83
C GLY A 391 10.31 1.72 0.72
N GLU A 392 11.42 1.28 0.10
CA GLU A 392 11.77 -0.13 0.01
C GLU A 392 11.97 -0.77 1.40
N ALA A 393 12.59 -0.06 2.33
CA ALA A 393 12.79 -0.51 3.70
C ALA A 393 11.46 -0.61 4.50
N GLN A 394 10.51 0.30 4.24
CA GLN A 394 9.18 0.26 4.83
C GLN A 394 8.36 -0.93 4.32
N GLU A 395 8.41 -1.19 3.01
CA GLU A 395 7.71 -2.34 2.41
C GLU A 395 8.27 -3.66 2.94
N THR A 396 9.60 -3.78 3.01
CA THR A 396 10.26 -4.98 3.58
C THR A 396 9.98 -5.15 5.08
N GLU A 397 9.92 -4.07 5.86
CA GLU A 397 9.48 -4.13 7.27
C GLU A 397 8.02 -4.60 7.37
N GLN A 398 7.12 -4.05 6.56
CA GLN A 398 5.71 -4.41 6.58
C GLN A 398 5.50 -5.88 6.21
N GLN A 399 6.17 -6.36 5.16
CA GLN A 399 6.09 -7.75 4.74
C GLN A 399 6.62 -8.70 5.84
N ALA A 400 7.78 -8.39 6.43
CA ALA A 400 8.34 -9.17 7.53
C ALA A 400 7.45 -9.13 8.79
N GLY A 401 6.79 -7.99 9.05
CA GLY A 401 5.84 -7.84 10.15
C GLY A 401 4.62 -8.75 9.98
N LEU A 402 4.01 -8.76 8.80
CA LEU A 402 2.89 -9.65 8.48
C LEU A 402 3.28 -11.14 8.59
N GLU A 403 4.47 -11.52 8.14
CA GLU A 403 4.98 -12.89 8.27
C GLU A 403 5.22 -13.26 9.74
N SER A 404 5.80 -12.35 10.54
CA SER A 404 5.99 -12.54 11.98
C SER A 404 4.65 -12.70 12.71
N GLU A 405 3.62 -11.93 12.37
CA GLU A 405 2.29 -12.06 12.99
C GLU A 405 1.57 -13.33 12.55
N ALA A 406 1.68 -13.73 11.29
CA ALA A 406 1.06 -14.94 10.78
C ALA A 406 1.65 -16.20 11.44
N THR A 407 2.98 -16.25 11.56
CA THR A 407 3.68 -17.36 12.23
C THR A 407 3.40 -17.38 13.73
N ALA A 408 3.32 -16.23 14.40
CA ALA A 408 2.93 -16.13 15.81
C ALA A 408 1.49 -16.65 16.05
N ARG A 409 0.52 -16.26 15.21
CA ARG A 409 -0.86 -16.76 15.29
C ARG A 409 -0.95 -18.27 15.08
N THR A 410 -0.19 -18.79 14.11
CA THR A 410 -0.13 -20.24 13.85
C THR A 410 0.41 -20.99 15.08
N LEU A 411 1.45 -20.46 15.70
CA LEU A 411 2.02 -21.02 16.91
C LEU A 411 1.02 -21.02 18.08
N GLU A 412 0.31 -19.90 18.29
CA GLU A 412 -0.70 -19.79 19.34
C GLU A 412 -1.85 -20.77 19.13
N TRP A 413 -2.33 -20.91 17.90
CA TRP A 413 -3.35 -21.90 17.54
C TRP A 413 -2.87 -23.33 17.85
N GLN A 414 -1.65 -23.70 17.47
CA GLN A 414 -1.09 -25.02 17.77
C GLN A 414 -0.95 -25.26 19.29
N LYS A 415 -0.52 -24.26 20.05
CA LYS A 415 -0.45 -24.35 21.53
C LYS A 415 -1.83 -24.55 22.16
N SER A 416 -2.85 -23.86 21.66
CA SER A 416 -4.23 -24.06 22.09
C SER A 416 -4.73 -25.48 21.78
N GLN A 417 -4.44 -26.00 20.59
CA GLN A 417 -4.77 -27.38 20.21
C GLN A 417 -4.09 -28.41 21.11
N LEU A 418 -2.81 -28.20 21.44
CA LEU A 418 -2.09 -29.07 22.37
C LEU A 418 -2.75 -29.07 23.75
N SER A 419 -3.13 -27.90 24.27
CA SER A 419 -3.80 -27.79 25.58
C SER A 419 -5.12 -28.54 25.60
N GLN A 420 -5.90 -28.49 24.51
CA GLN A 420 -7.16 -29.24 24.40
C GLN A 420 -6.90 -30.75 24.39
N LEU A 421 -5.96 -31.22 23.56
CA LEU A 421 -5.61 -32.64 23.47
C LEU A 421 -5.10 -33.20 24.81
N GLN A 422 -4.31 -32.41 25.54
CA GLN A 422 -3.84 -32.78 26.88
C GLN A 422 -5.00 -32.92 27.87
N GLY A 423 -5.97 -31.99 27.85
CA GLY A 423 -7.19 -32.09 28.66
C GLY A 423 -8.01 -33.35 28.36
N GLU A 424 -8.23 -33.66 27.07
CA GLU A 424 -8.97 -34.86 26.66
C GLU A 424 -8.26 -36.17 27.06
N ALA A 425 -6.93 -36.18 27.04
CA ALA A 425 -6.12 -37.31 27.46
C ALA A 425 -6.17 -37.52 28.99
N GLU A 426 -6.12 -36.43 29.76
CA GLU A 426 -6.28 -36.46 31.23
C GLU A 426 -7.67 -36.95 31.64
N GLU A 427 -8.72 -36.48 30.97
CA GLU A 427 -10.09 -36.96 31.19
C GLU A 427 -10.21 -38.46 30.91
N SER A 428 -9.67 -38.92 29.78
CA SER A 428 -9.67 -40.33 29.39
C SER A 428 -8.89 -41.20 30.39
N ALA A 429 -7.74 -40.72 30.88
CA ALA A 429 -6.96 -41.40 31.92
C ALA A 429 -7.71 -41.46 33.27
N SER A 430 -8.44 -40.41 33.62
CA SER A 430 -9.27 -40.39 34.84
C SER A 430 -10.42 -41.40 34.77
N LEU A 431 -11.06 -41.53 33.60
CA LEU A 431 -12.10 -42.52 33.33
C LEU A 431 -11.54 -43.94 33.38
N GLN A 432 -10.37 -44.17 32.76
CA GLN A 432 -9.69 -45.45 32.81
C GLN A 432 -9.42 -45.88 34.26
N LYS A 433 -8.94 -44.96 35.10
CA LYS A 433 -8.70 -45.23 36.53
C LYS A 433 -9.99 -45.64 37.25
N ARG A 434 -11.08 -44.90 37.08
CA ARG A 434 -12.39 -45.21 37.70
C ARG A 434 -12.94 -46.57 37.28
N ILE A 435 -12.85 -46.91 36.00
CA ILE A 435 -13.31 -48.23 35.50
C ILE A 435 -12.39 -49.34 36.01
N SER A 436 -11.08 -49.09 36.13
CA SER A 436 -10.14 -50.08 36.70
C SER A 436 -10.42 -50.36 38.18
N GLU A 437 -10.81 -49.34 38.96
CA GLU A 437 -11.23 -49.51 40.35
C GLU A 437 -12.53 -50.33 40.45
N SER A 438 -13.52 -50.03 39.59
CA SER A 438 -14.76 -50.82 39.48
C SER A 438 -14.49 -52.28 39.07
N GLN A 439 -13.53 -52.51 38.17
CA GLN A 439 -13.15 -53.85 37.73
C GLN A 439 -12.62 -54.69 38.89
N VAL A 440 -11.73 -54.13 39.71
CA VAL A 440 -11.19 -54.80 40.91
C VAL A 440 -12.30 -55.16 41.89
N GLU A 441 -13.29 -54.28 42.08
CA GLU A 441 -14.45 -54.54 42.95
C GLU A 441 -15.33 -55.68 42.42
N VAL A 442 -15.63 -55.69 41.10
CA VAL A 442 -16.41 -56.77 40.46
C VAL A 442 -15.66 -58.11 40.51
N GLU A 443 -14.34 -58.09 40.35
CA GLU A 443 -13.50 -59.29 40.48
C GLU A 443 -13.57 -59.89 41.89
N ALA A 444 -13.47 -59.05 42.93
CA ALA A 444 -13.61 -59.48 44.31
C ALA A 444 -15.01 -60.07 44.62
N GLN A 445 -16.07 -59.44 44.11
CA GLN A 445 -17.45 -59.94 44.25
C GLN A 445 -17.65 -61.28 43.52
N THR A 446 -17.02 -61.45 42.35
CA THR A 446 -17.08 -62.70 41.58
C THR A 446 -16.40 -63.84 42.33
N GLU A 447 -15.22 -63.61 42.90
CA GLU A 447 -14.52 -64.61 43.73
C GLU A 447 -15.34 -64.98 44.97
N GLN A 448 -15.92 -64.00 45.66
CA GLN A 448 -16.78 -64.26 46.81
C GLN A 448 -17.99 -65.13 46.42
N ALA A 449 -18.72 -64.78 45.37
CA ALA A 449 -19.87 -65.54 44.89
C ALA A 449 -19.49 -66.98 44.49
N GLN A 450 -18.31 -67.20 43.90
CA GLN A 450 -17.81 -68.54 43.57
C GLN A 450 -17.49 -69.38 44.81
N THR A 451 -16.97 -68.78 45.88
CA THR A 451 -16.72 -69.48 47.15
C THR A 451 -18.03 -69.87 47.84
N GLU A 452 -19.02 -68.98 47.83
CA GLU A 452 -20.37 -69.25 48.36
C GLU A 452 -21.08 -70.36 47.58
N LEU A 453 -21.00 -70.34 46.24
CA LEU A 453 -21.54 -71.40 45.39
C LEU A 453 -20.93 -72.78 45.71
N LYS A 454 -19.63 -72.86 45.94
CA LYS A 454 -18.95 -74.11 46.34
C LYS A 454 -19.46 -74.63 47.69
N ALA A 455 -19.69 -73.74 48.65
CA ALA A 455 -20.20 -74.11 49.98
C ALA A 455 -21.68 -74.55 49.95
N VAL A 456 -22.49 -73.99 49.06
CA VAL A 456 -23.90 -74.40 48.88
C VAL A 456 -23.97 -75.72 48.09
N ALA A 457 -23.13 -75.90 47.07
CA ALA A 457 -23.04 -77.13 46.31
C ALA A 457 -22.58 -78.34 47.14
N SER A 458 -21.70 -78.14 48.14
CA SER A 458 -21.31 -79.23 49.05
C SER A 458 -22.47 -79.67 49.96
N LYS A 459 -23.34 -78.75 50.39
CA LYS A 459 -24.55 -79.08 51.18
C LYS A 459 -25.54 -79.93 50.36
N LEU A 460 -25.61 -79.74 49.04
CA LEU A 460 -26.43 -80.57 48.14
C LEU A 460 -25.87 -82.00 48.02
N ALA A 461 -24.55 -82.17 48.07
CA ALA A 461 -23.89 -83.46 47.96
C ALA A 461 -24.05 -84.34 49.22
N GLU A 462 -24.27 -83.75 50.40
CA GLU A 462 -24.52 -84.47 51.66
C GLU A 462 -25.97 -85.02 51.77
N LEU A 463 -26.85 -84.68 50.83
CA LEU A 463 -28.24 -85.11 50.77
C LEU A 463 -28.41 -86.36 49.87
N GLU A 464 -28.09 -87.55 50.39
CA GLU A 464 -28.37 -88.81 49.70
C GLU A 464 -29.86 -89.20 49.76
N ALA A 465 -30.47 -89.47 48.60
CA ALA A 465 -31.89 -89.81 48.45
C ALA A 465 -32.14 -91.27 47.99
N GLY A 466 -31.09 -92.08 47.84
CA GLY A 466 -31.15 -93.40 47.21
C GLY A 466 -32.03 -94.42 47.94
N GLU A 467 -31.96 -94.49 49.28
CA GLU A 467 -32.74 -95.45 50.08
C GLU A 467 -34.25 -95.15 50.09
N LEU A 468 -34.63 -93.87 50.01
CA LEU A 468 -36.04 -93.46 49.90
C LEU A 468 -36.61 -93.77 48.51
N GLN A 469 -35.76 -93.79 47.49
CA GLN A 469 -36.15 -94.06 46.10
C GLN A 469 -36.46 -95.55 45.85
N GLU A 470 -35.76 -96.48 46.53
CA GLU A 470 -36.08 -97.91 46.51
C GLU A 470 -37.41 -98.24 47.21
N GLN A 471 -37.70 -97.58 48.34
CA GLN A 471 -38.98 -97.72 49.03
C GLN A 471 -40.15 -97.20 48.21
N VAL A 472 -39.95 -96.08 47.49
CA VAL A 472 -40.93 -95.58 46.53
C VAL A 472 -41.10 -96.58 45.38
N SER A 473 -40.04 -97.11 44.77
CA SER A 473 -40.11 -98.11 43.67
C SER A 473 -40.93 -99.37 44.02
N TYR A 474 -40.77 -99.89 45.25
CA TYR A 474 -41.54 -101.04 45.75
C TYR A 474 -43.05 -100.73 45.84
N TRP A 475 -43.42 -99.58 46.40
CA TRP A 475 -44.82 -99.15 46.48
C TRP A 475 -45.35 -98.67 45.13
N THR A 476 -44.51 -98.16 44.23
CA THR A 476 -44.86 -97.81 42.84
C THR A 476 -45.23 -99.05 42.04
N THR A 477 -44.60 -100.20 42.26
CA THR A 477 -44.98 -101.45 41.55
C THR A 477 -46.33 -101.97 42.02
N ARG A 478 -46.63 -101.84 43.32
CA ARG A 478 -47.93 -102.19 43.92
C ARG A 478 -49.03 -101.19 43.54
N MET A 479 -48.67 -99.90 43.50
CA MET A 479 -49.51 -98.84 43.00
C MET A 479 -49.78 -99.05 41.51
N ALA A 480 -48.79 -99.34 40.66
CA ALA A 480 -48.94 -99.53 39.21
C ALA A 480 -49.97 -100.62 38.83
N VAL A 481 -50.17 -101.65 39.64
CA VAL A 481 -51.23 -102.66 39.42
C VAL A 481 -52.62 -102.10 39.79
N ALA A 482 -52.72 -101.38 40.90
CA ALA A 482 -53.94 -100.66 41.32
C ALA A 482 -54.20 -99.37 40.50
N GLU A 483 -53.16 -98.85 39.87
CA GLU A 483 -53.12 -97.67 39.01
C GLU A 483 -53.27 -98.10 37.57
N GLN A 484 -53.03 -99.33 37.15
CA GLN A 484 -53.47 -99.78 35.82
C GLN A 484 -55.00 -99.89 35.77
N SER A 485 -55.63 -100.30 36.88
CA SER A 485 -57.09 -100.31 37.04
C SER A 485 -57.66 -98.91 37.31
N LEU A 486 -56.99 -98.07 38.11
CA LEU A 486 -57.37 -96.66 38.27
C LEU A 486 -57.09 -95.85 37.00
N SER A 487 -55.92 -95.97 36.36
CA SER A 487 -55.50 -95.31 35.10
C SER A 487 -56.36 -95.72 33.92
N ALA A 488 -56.89 -96.94 33.82
CA ALA A 488 -57.91 -97.24 32.82
C ALA A 488 -59.21 -96.43 33.02
N SER A 489 -59.49 -96.02 34.25
CA SER A 489 -60.63 -95.17 34.64
C SER A 489 -60.25 -93.67 34.65
N GLN A 490 -58.99 -93.36 34.92
CA GLN A 490 -58.40 -92.02 35.02
C GLN A 490 -57.94 -91.52 33.65
N THR A 491 -57.51 -92.35 32.70
CA THR A 491 -57.28 -91.94 31.30
C THR A 491 -58.58 -91.45 30.68
N LYS A 492 -59.71 -92.10 30.97
CA LYS A 492 -61.04 -91.60 30.58
C LYS A 492 -61.42 -90.27 31.25
N LEU A 493 -60.90 -89.95 32.43
CA LEU A 493 -61.10 -88.68 33.12
C LEU A 493 -60.04 -87.62 32.75
N ASN A 494 -58.81 -88.03 32.45
CA ASN A 494 -57.65 -87.23 32.07
C ASN A 494 -57.74 -86.81 30.60
N GLU A 495 -58.23 -87.65 29.69
CA GLU A 495 -58.59 -87.21 28.33
C GLU A 495 -59.62 -86.07 28.39
N ARG A 496 -60.55 -86.14 29.36
CA ARG A 496 -61.57 -85.10 29.61
C ARG A 496 -61.03 -83.90 30.39
N SER A 497 -60.01 -84.06 31.24
CA SER A 497 -59.37 -82.96 31.99
C SER A 497 -58.31 -82.24 31.17
N GLU A 498 -57.53 -82.96 30.35
CA GLU A 498 -56.60 -82.42 29.37
C GLU A 498 -57.32 -81.60 28.30
N GLU A 499 -58.53 -82.00 27.89
CA GLU A 499 -59.36 -81.19 26.99
C GLU A 499 -59.75 -79.85 27.66
N ILE A 500 -60.02 -79.85 28.98
CA ILE A 500 -60.30 -78.64 29.76
C ILE A 500 -59.02 -77.80 29.99
N SER A 501 -57.91 -78.42 30.41
CA SER A 501 -56.62 -77.76 30.65
C SER A 501 -56.01 -77.20 29.37
N ARG A 502 -56.17 -77.86 28.20
CA ARG A 502 -55.77 -77.29 26.90
C ARG A 502 -56.58 -76.06 26.55
N LEU A 503 -57.88 -76.04 26.88
CA LEU A 503 -58.74 -74.88 26.67
C LEU A 503 -58.43 -73.75 27.67
N ASP A 504 -58.11 -74.05 28.93
CA ASP A 504 -57.72 -73.05 29.93
C ASP A 504 -56.30 -72.51 29.73
N ALA A 505 -55.34 -73.35 29.31
CA ALA A 505 -53.99 -72.91 28.92
C ALA A 505 -54.03 -71.98 27.72
N ARG A 506 -54.84 -72.29 26.70
CA ARG A 506 -55.12 -71.34 25.60
C ARG A 506 -55.76 -70.06 26.09
N ARG A 507 -56.65 -70.12 27.09
CA ARG A 507 -57.26 -68.92 27.70
C ARG A 507 -56.23 -68.06 28.43
N VAL A 508 -55.30 -68.66 29.16
CA VAL A 508 -54.21 -67.96 29.86
C VAL A 508 -53.18 -67.41 28.87
N GLU A 509 -52.83 -68.17 27.83
CA GLU A 509 -51.97 -67.70 26.75
C GLU A 509 -52.59 -66.47 26.05
N PHE A 510 -53.89 -66.53 25.72
CA PHE A 510 -54.59 -65.37 25.17
C PHE A 510 -54.73 -64.21 26.17
N ALA A 511 -54.86 -64.47 27.47
CA ALA A 511 -54.88 -63.43 28.50
C ALA A 511 -53.52 -62.76 28.67
N ASN A 512 -52.43 -63.53 28.68
CA ASN A 512 -51.06 -63.01 28.75
C ASN A 512 -50.72 -62.21 27.50
N ARG A 513 -51.15 -62.68 26.32
CA ARG A 513 -50.98 -61.97 25.06
C ARG A 513 -51.81 -60.69 25.00
N LEU A 514 -53.00 -60.67 25.62
CA LEU A 514 -53.78 -59.45 25.82
C LEU A 514 -53.07 -58.48 26.77
N THR A 515 -52.48 -58.94 27.87
CA THR A 515 -51.73 -58.06 28.79
C THR A 515 -50.42 -57.52 28.19
N GLU A 516 -49.71 -58.30 27.37
CA GLU A 516 -48.54 -57.83 26.63
C GLU A 516 -48.94 -56.79 25.57
N LEU A 517 -50.05 -57.02 24.86
CA LEU A 517 -50.58 -56.05 23.89
C LEU A 517 -51.06 -54.77 24.59
N ASP A 518 -51.71 -54.87 25.75
CA ASP A 518 -52.12 -53.71 26.56
C ASP A 518 -50.91 -52.95 27.11
N GLY A 519 -49.87 -53.65 27.56
CA GLY A 519 -48.61 -53.02 27.98
C GLY A 519 -47.88 -52.33 26.82
N GLY A 520 -47.86 -52.95 25.65
CA GLY A 520 -47.34 -52.36 24.42
C GLY A 520 -48.12 -51.11 24.01
N LEU A 521 -49.45 -51.15 24.09
CA LEU A 521 -50.32 -49.98 23.84
C LEU A 521 -50.07 -48.85 24.84
N HIS A 522 -49.85 -49.16 26.13
CA HIS A 522 -49.54 -48.15 27.15
C HIS A 522 -48.20 -47.46 26.90
N ASN A 523 -47.16 -48.23 26.53
CA ASN A 523 -45.85 -47.68 26.19
C ASN A 523 -45.90 -46.80 24.95
N LEU A 524 -46.61 -47.23 23.90
CA LEU A 524 -46.84 -46.44 22.69
C LEU A 524 -47.60 -45.14 22.99
N ASP A 525 -48.58 -45.16 23.90
CA ASP A 525 -49.34 -43.96 24.26
C ASP A 525 -48.49 -42.99 25.12
N ALA A 526 -47.61 -43.52 25.98
CA ALA A 526 -46.63 -42.73 26.71
C ALA A 526 -45.61 -42.06 25.77
N GLU A 527 -45.08 -42.80 24.80
CA GLU A 527 -44.15 -42.27 23.79
C GLU A 527 -44.83 -41.20 22.92
N LYS A 528 -46.09 -41.42 22.52
CA LYS A 528 -46.89 -40.42 21.80
C LYS A 528 -47.05 -39.12 22.60
N ASN A 529 -47.25 -39.21 23.91
CA ASN A 529 -47.39 -38.03 24.77
C ASN A 529 -46.07 -37.26 24.91
N VAL A 530 -44.94 -37.97 25.09
CA VAL A 530 -43.60 -37.33 25.11
C VAL A 530 -43.30 -36.62 23.78
N LEU A 531 -43.63 -37.25 22.66
CA LEU A 531 -43.46 -36.65 21.33
C LEU A 531 -44.35 -35.41 21.15
N ARG A 532 -45.60 -35.42 21.64
CA ARG A 532 -46.49 -34.26 21.64
C ARG A 532 -45.98 -33.12 22.50
N GLU A 533 -45.45 -33.40 23.69
CA GLU A 533 -44.84 -32.37 24.54
C GLU A 533 -43.64 -31.72 23.84
N ARG A 534 -42.83 -32.52 23.15
CA ARG A 534 -41.69 -32.03 22.37
C ARG A 534 -42.10 -31.22 21.14
N GLU A 535 -43.17 -31.63 20.45
CA GLU A 535 -43.77 -30.85 19.37
C GLU A 535 -44.27 -29.49 19.89
N THR A 536 -44.95 -29.47 21.04
CA THR A 536 -45.42 -28.21 21.63
C THR A 536 -44.28 -27.30 22.06
N SER A 537 -43.19 -27.83 22.63
CA SER A 537 -42.05 -27.01 23.03
C SER A 537 -41.29 -26.45 21.83
N LEU A 538 -41.14 -27.22 20.75
CA LEU A 538 -40.57 -26.75 19.49
C LEU A 538 -41.44 -25.65 18.84
N ASN A 539 -42.76 -25.81 18.85
CA ASN A 539 -43.66 -24.79 18.33
C ASN A 539 -43.58 -23.47 19.11
N VAL A 540 -43.38 -23.53 20.44
CA VAL A 540 -43.14 -22.33 21.25
C VAL A 540 -41.81 -21.67 20.89
N GLN A 541 -40.74 -22.44 20.69
CA GLN A 541 -39.44 -21.90 20.27
C GLN A 541 -39.49 -21.26 18.89
N ILE A 542 -40.21 -21.87 17.93
CA ILE A 542 -40.42 -21.30 16.60
C ILE A 542 -41.15 -19.96 16.68
N GLU A 543 -42.19 -19.86 17.50
CA GLU A 543 -42.93 -18.61 17.66
C GLU A 543 -42.10 -17.52 18.34
N ASP A 544 -41.28 -17.86 19.32
CA ASP A 544 -40.35 -16.93 19.99
C ASP A 544 -39.29 -16.38 19.00
N GLN A 545 -38.75 -17.25 18.14
CA GLN A 545 -37.84 -16.83 17.07
C GLN A 545 -38.56 -15.95 16.03
N ARG A 546 -39.82 -16.26 15.70
CA ARG A 546 -40.61 -15.48 14.73
C ARG A 546 -40.86 -14.05 15.22
N ILE A 547 -41.07 -13.86 16.52
CA ILE A 547 -41.19 -12.53 17.15
C ILE A 547 -39.91 -11.71 16.99
N GLN A 548 -38.73 -12.33 16.91
CA GLN A 548 -37.47 -11.62 16.70
C GLN A 548 -37.15 -11.34 15.21
N ILE A 549 -37.56 -12.24 14.31
CA ILE A 549 -37.28 -12.10 12.87
C ILE A 549 -38.10 -10.97 12.24
N GLU A 550 -39.40 -10.86 12.56
CA GLU A 550 -40.28 -9.88 11.93
C GLU A 550 -39.86 -8.40 12.13
N PRO A 551 -39.40 -7.94 13.32
CA PRO A 551 -38.87 -6.58 13.47
C PRO A 551 -37.52 -6.40 12.75
N ALA A 552 -36.65 -7.42 12.74
CA ALA A 552 -35.36 -7.35 12.04
C ALA A 552 -35.55 -7.23 10.51
N GLU A 553 -36.53 -7.95 9.94
CA GLU A 553 -36.88 -7.82 8.52
C GLU A 553 -37.45 -6.43 8.19
N LYS A 554 -38.24 -5.82 9.11
CA LYS A 554 -38.72 -4.45 8.94
C LYS A 554 -37.60 -3.41 9.02
N GLU A 555 -36.64 -3.61 9.92
CA GLU A 555 -35.45 -2.75 10.02
C GLU A 555 -34.57 -2.87 8.78
N LEU A 556 -34.36 -4.09 8.27
CA LEU A 556 -33.63 -4.34 7.03
C LEU A 556 -34.30 -3.64 5.83
N ALA A 557 -35.61 -3.83 5.65
CA ALA A 557 -36.36 -3.18 4.58
C ALA A 557 -36.32 -1.63 4.66
N ALA A 558 -36.31 -1.07 5.88
CA ALA A 558 -36.16 0.37 6.08
C ALA A 558 -34.75 0.85 5.72
N ALA A 559 -33.71 0.07 6.07
CA ALA A 559 -32.32 0.37 5.73
C ALA A 559 -32.09 0.32 4.20
N GLU A 560 -32.61 -0.70 3.52
CA GLU A 560 -32.54 -0.85 2.06
C GLU A 560 -33.22 0.32 1.33
N GLN A 561 -34.37 0.79 1.84
CA GLN A 561 -35.04 1.96 1.28
C GLN A 561 -34.22 3.25 1.45
N GLU A 562 -33.57 3.44 2.60
CA GLU A 562 -32.73 4.61 2.83
C GLU A 562 -31.45 4.57 2.00
N GLU A 563 -30.83 3.40 1.85
CA GLU A 563 -29.70 3.19 0.95
C GLU A 563 -30.06 3.55 -0.50
N ALA A 564 -31.18 3.04 -1.01
CA ALA A 564 -31.65 3.35 -2.35
C ALA A 564 -31.89 4.86 -2.55
N ARG A 565 -32.45 5.55 -1.54
CA ARG A 565 -32.67 7.01 -1.55
C ARG A 565 -31.35 7.78 -1.58
N LEU A 566 -30.36 7.35 -0.79
CA LEU A 566 -29.03 7.98 -0.76
C LEU A 566 -28.28 7.77 -2.08
N GLN A 567 -28.36 6.58 -2.67
CA GLN A 567 -27.77 6.28 -3.98
C GLN A 567 -28.36 7.16 -5.09
N GLU A 568 -29.68 7.42 -5.05
CA GLU A 568 -30.33 8.30 -6.01
C GLU A 568 -29.87 9.76 -5.85
N LEU A 569 -29.74 10.24 -4.61
CA LEU A 569 -29.21 11.57 -4.30
C LEU A 569 -27.76 11.73 -4.77
N GLU A 570 -26.92 10.72 -4.55
CA GLU A 570 -25.53 10.70 -5.01
C GLU A 570 -25.46 10.76 -6.55
N ASN A 571 -26.22 9.91 -7.23
CA ASN A 571 -26.28 9.88 -8.69
C ASN A 571 -26.76 11.22 -9.28
N ASN A 572 -27.64 11.93 -8.59
CA ASN A 572 -28.10 13.27 -8.99
C ASN A 572 -27.01 14.33 -8.74
N ALA A 573 -26.29 14.25 -7.62
CA ALA A 573 -25.16 15.13 -7.33
C ALA A 573 -24.01 14.95 -8.32
N GLN A 574 -23.65 13.71 -8.66
CA GLN A 574 -22.63 13.39 -9.67
C GLN A 574 -23.01 13.93 -11.06
N ARG A 575 -24.28 13.77 -11.47
CA ARG A 575 -24.79 14.37 -12.72
C ARG A 575 -24.76 15.91 -12.69
N GLY A 576 -25.08 16.52 -11.55
CA GLY A 576 -24.97 17.97 -11.37
C GLY A 576 -23.53 18.46 -11.48
N PHE A 577 -22.59 17.76 -10.84
CA PHE A 577 -21.17 18.06 -10.87
C PHE A 577 -20.59 17.95 -12.29
N ALA A 578 -20.83 16.85 -12.99
CA ALA A 578 -20.37 16.67 -14.37
C ALA A 578 -20.90 17.76 -15.32
N ASN A 579 -22.14 18.22 -15.11
CA ASN A 579 -22.69 19.34 -15.87
C ASN A 579 -21.98 20.68 -15.56
N ALA A 580 -21.69 20.94 -14.27
CA ALA A 580 -20.97 22.13 -13.85
C ALA A 580 -19.52 22.15 -14.38
N GLU A 581 -18.85 21.01 -14.34
CA GLU A 581 -17.49 20.83 -14.86
C GLU A 581 -17.43 21.08 -16.37
N ARG A 582 -18.39 20.52 -17.12
CA ARG A 582 -18.53 20.79 -18.56
C ARG A 582 -18.77 22.28 -18.84
N LEU A 583 -19.60 22.95 -18.04
CA LEU A 583 -19.87 24.38 -18.19
C LEU A 583 -18.62 25.21 -17.90
N LEU A 584 -17.86 24.86 -16.85
CA LEU A 584 -16.60 25.50 -16.49
C LEU A 584 -15.58 25.36 -17.63
N GLY A 585 -15.44 24.16 -18.22
CA GLY A 585 -14.56 23.94 -19.36
C GLY A 585 -14.94 24.78 -20.59
N GLN A 586 -16.25 24.96 -20.85
CA GLN A 586 -16.71 25.86 -21.92
C GLN A 586 -16.36 27.33 -21.65
N VAL A 587 -16.55 27.80 -20.41
CA VAL A 587 -16.22 29.18 -20.01
C VAL A 587 -14.72 29.44 -20.07
N GLN A 588 -13.89 28.49 -19.63
CA GLN A 588 -12.43 28.59 -19.73
C GLN A 588 -11.97 28.68 -21.18
N LEU A 589 -12.53 27.86 -22.06
CA LEU A 589 -12.17 27.86 -23.48
C LEU A 589 -12.60 29.17 -24.18
N GLU A 590 -13.76 29.73 -23.82
CA GLU A 590 -14.19 31.07 -24.22
C GLU A 590 -13.23 32.15 -23.70
N GLN A 591 -12.80 32.07 -22.43
CA GLN A 591 -11.87 33.01 -21.83
C GLN A 591 -10.51 33.00 -22.56
N THR A 592 -9.95 31.82 -22.83
CA THR A 592 -8.69 31.68 -23.58
C THR A 592 -8.82 32.27 -24.98
N ARG A 593 -9.91 31.98 -25.70
CA ARG A 593 -10.18 32.59 -27.02
C ARG A 593 -10.25 34.12 -26.96
N LYS A 594 -10.85 34.69 -25.92
CA LYS A 594 -10.93 36.15 -25.75
C LYS A 594 -9.57 36.76 -25.39
N GLN A 595 -8.76 36.07 -24.60
CA GLN A 595 -7.37 36.47 -24.30
C GLN A 595 -6.50 36.43 -25.55
N GLU A 596 -6.54 35.34 -26.32
CA GLU A 596 -5.82 35.23 -27.60
C GLU A 596 -6.28 36.30 -28.59
N ALA A 597 -7.59 36.60 -28.66
CA ALA A 597 -8.09 37.70 -29.49
C ALA A 597 -7.58 39.08 -29.03
N LEU A 598 -7.47 39.31 -27.72
CA LEU A 598 -6.90 40.53 -27.15
C LEU A 598 -5.41 40.65 -27.43
N ASP A 599 -4.65 39.57 -27.29
CA ASP A 599 -3.21 39.56 -27.53
C ASP A 599 -2.91 39.72 -29.02
N ASN A 600 -3.66 39.05 -29.90
CA ASN A 600 -3.61 39.30 -31.35
C ASN A 600 -3.98 40.75 -31.71
N LEU A 601 -4.93 41.37 -31.01
CA LEU A 601 -5.28 42.77 -31.22
C LEU A 601 -4.16 43.70 -30.74
N ARG A 602 -3.51 43.39 -29.60
CA ARG A 602 -2.35 44.11 -29.09
C ARG A 602 -1.15 44.01 -30.02
N GLU A 603 -0.89 42.82 -30.56
CA GLU A 603 0.18 42.57 -31.54
C GLU A 603 -0.11 43.33 -32.84
N LYS A 604 -1.35 43.28 -33.36
CA LYS A 604 -1.75 44.11 -34.50
C LYS A 604 -1.64 45.61 -34.22
N ILE A 605 -2.02 46.09 -33.04
CA ILE A 605 -1.84 47.49 -32.66
C ILE A 605 -0.33 47.82 -32.60
N SER A 606 0.49 46.93 -32.06
CA SER A 606 1.94 47.10 -32.02
C SER A 606 2.57 47.16 -33.42
N ASP A 607 2.10 46.29 -34.33
CA ASP A 607 2.60 46.18 -35.71
C ASP A 607 2.09 47.32 -36.60
N ASP A 608 0.79 47.67 -36.51
CA ASP A 608 0.16 48.73 -37.32
C ASP A 608 0.61 50.12 -36.87
N PHE A 609 0.87 50.32 -35.57
CA PHE A 609 1.27 51.63 -35.03
C PHE A 609 2.76 51.76 -34.73
N GLY A 610 3.57 50.71 -34.94
CA GLY A 610 5.02 50.67 -34.80
C GLY A 610 5.54 51.75 -33.86
N LEU A 611 5.37 51.56 -32.55
CA LEU A 611 5.54 52.59 -31.52
C LEU A 611 6.97 53.17 -31.52
N VAL A 612 7.17 54.16 -32.40
CA VAL A 612 8.07 55.27 -32.23
C VAL A 612 7.67 55.93 -30.93
N MET A 613 8.58 55.92 -29.96
CA MET A 613 8.55 56.79 -28.80
C MET A 613 8.46 58.25 -29.29
N PHE A 614 7.25 58.78 -29.40
CA PHE A 614 7.03 60.19 -29.62
C PHE A 614 7.09 60.90 -28.26
N GLU A 615 8.27 61.45 -27.97
CA GLU A 615 8.36 62.64 -27.12
C GLU A 615 7.62 63.78 -27.83
N TYR A 616 6.53 64.25 -27.22
CA TYR A 616 6.01 65.59 -27.47
C TYR A 616 6.35 66.46 -26.26
N ALA A 617 7.38 67.28 -26.43
CA ALA A 617 7.57 68.48 -25.64
C ALA A 617 6.65 69.60 -26.17
N ALA A 618 6.00 70.33 -25.26
CA ALA A 618 5.55 71.71 -25.49
C ALA A 618 5.51 72.48 -24.15
N ASP A 619 6.50 73.35 -24.04
CA ASP A 619 6.74 74.51 -23.18
C ASP A 619 5.63 75.09 -22.24
N VAL A 620 6.04 75.18 -20.96
CA VAL A 620 6.15 76.38 -20.08
C VAL A 620 4.96 77.33 -19.83
N SER A 621 4.56 77.42 -18.55
CA SER A 621 4.43 78.70 -17.80
C SER A 621 4.50 78.44 -16.28
N GLY A 622 5.40 79.15 -15.57
CA GLY A 622 5.88 78.88 -14.19
C GLY A 622 4.89 79.14 -13.04
N PRO A 623 5.29 79.41 -11.76
CA PRO A 623 6.63 79.65 -11.19
C PRO A 623 7.04 78.75 -9.97
N VAL A 624 8.32 78.85 -9.59
CA VAL A 624 9.03 78.64 -8.28
C VAL A 624 8.10 78.68 -7.03
N PRO A 625 8.41 78.13 -5.80
CA PRO A 625 9.59 77.40 -5.28
C PRO A 625 9.35 76.22 -4.28
N LEU A 626 10.46 75.52 -3.93
CA LEU A 626 10.89 75.00 -2.59
C LEU A 626 9.91 74.09 -1.81
N PRO A 627 10.17 73.73 -0.55
CA PRO A 627 11.25 72.96 0.06
C PRO A 627 10.68 71.66 0.69
N ILE A 628 11.54 70.85 1.29
CA ILE A 628 11.13 69.72 2.13
C ILE A 628 10.46 70.27 3.42
N GLU A 629 9.15 70.46 3.36
CA GLU A 629 8.22 70.47 4.50
C GLU A 629 6.92 69.82 4.00
N GLY A 630 6.54 68.66 4.56
CA GLY A 630 5.33 67.96 4.10
C GLY A 630 5.34 66.43 4.13
N MET A 631 6.17 65.78 4.96
CA MET A 631 6.06 64.32 5.22
C MET A 631 4.79 63.92 6.01
N VAL A 632 3.76 64.77 6.02
CA VAL A 632 2.45 64.47 6.59
C VAL A 632 1.42 65.11 5.66
N GLU A 633 0.76 64.31 4.82
CA GLU A 633 -0.55 64.70 4.30
C GLU A 633 -1.46 64.95 5.50
N GLN A 634 -1.92 66.18 5.70
CA GLN A 634 -3.03 66.42 6.60
C GLN A 634 -4.25 65.72 5.99
N LEU A 635 -4.67 64.62 6.62
CA LEU A 635 -5.95 63.97 6.35
C LEU A 635 -7.05 65.03 6.26
N PRO A 636 -7.98 64.93 5.30
CA PRO A 636 -9.06 65.89 5.16
C PRO A 636 -9.79 66.01 6.50
N VAL A 637 -9.95 67.23 7.00
CA VAL A 637 -10.72 67.47 8.23
C VAL A 637 -12.19 67.15 7.91
N VAL A 638 -12.60 65.95 8.29
CA VAL A 638 -13.99 65.50 8.22
C VAL A 638 -14.78 66.36 9.20
N THR A 639 -15.50 67.34 8.68
CA THR A 639 -16.28 68.30 9.47
C THR A 639 -17.61 67.69 9.94
N GLU A 640 -18.14 66.68 9.23
CA GLU A 640 -19.29 65.87 9.65
C GLU A 640 -19.14 64.41 9.16
N LEU A 641 -19.44 63.44 10.03
CA LEU A 641 -19.51 62.02 9.63
C LEU A 641 -20.76 61.78 8.80
N ALA A 642 -20.64 61.03 7.70
CA ALA A 642 -21.78 60.63 6.89
C ALA A 642 -22.79 59.84 7.74
N SER A 643 -24.07 60.23 7.70
CA SER A 643 -25.12 59.73 8.59
C SER A 643 -25.40 58.23 8.46
N ASP A 644 -24.98 57.61 7.36
CA ASP A 644 -25.14 56.19 7.03
C ASP A 644 -23.92 55.34 7.43
N LEU A 645 -22.82 55.95 7.88
CA LEU A 645 -21.59 55.23 8.21
C LEU A 645 -21.78 54.29 9.41
N GLU A 646 -22.57 54.68 10.42
CA GLU A 646 -22.88 53.84 11.58
C GLU A 646 -23.75 52.64 11.19
N GLU A 647 -24.70 52.82 10.28
CA GLU A 647 -25.52 51.73 9.75
C GLU A 647 -24.68 50.75 8.92
N GLN A 648 -23.78 51.26 8.08
CA GLN A 648 -22.84 50.41 7.32
C GLN A 648 -21.86 49.68 8.25
N LEU A 649 -21.34 50.34 9.29
CA LEU A 649 -20.47 49.70 10.28
C LEU A 649 -21.20 48.63 11.08
N THR A 650 -22.45 48.86 11.49
CA THR A 650 -23.24 47.86 12.19
C THR A 650 -23.61 46.70 11.28
N HIS A 651 -23.95 46.95 10.02
CA HIS A 651 -24.19 45.91 9.02
C HIS A 651 -22.94 45.05 8.76
N ASN A 652 -21.79 45.67 8.51
CA ASN A 652 -20.54 44.96 8.23
C ASN A 652 -20.03 44.21 9.47
N ARG A 653 -20.19 44.77 10.68
CA ARG A 653 -19.90 44.04 11.93
C ARG A 653 -20.84 42.87 12.16
N ALA A 654 -22.11 42.98 11.77
CA ALA A 654 -23.06 41.87 11.85
C ALA A 654 -22.71 40.76 10.84
N GLN A 655 -22.28 41.12 9.62
CA GLN A 655 -21.78 40.15 8.64
C GLN A 655 -20.51 39.45 9.13
N LEU A 656 -19.54 40.20 9.68
CA LEU A 656 -18.32 39.64 10.28
C LEU A 656 -18.63 38.69 11.44
N ARG A 657 -19.60 39.02 12.29
CA ARG A 657 -20.04 38.12 13.38
C ARG A 657 -20.75 36.86 12.86
N ARG A 658 -21.48 36.94 11.74
CA ARG A 658 -22.13 35.76 11.12
C ARG A 658 -21.15 34.81 10.44
N MET A 659 -20.01 35.30 9.95
CA MET A 659 -18.97 34.46 9.35
C MET A 659 -18.29 33.52 10.37
N GLY A 660 -18.44 33.78 11.66
CA GLY A 660 -17.90 32.91 12.71
C GLY A 660 -16.38 32.99 12.82
N ALA A 661 -15.78 32.05 13.55
CA ALA A 661 -14.33 31.94 13.67
C ALA A 661 -13.74 31.44 12.34
N ILE A 662 -12.82 32.22 11.76
CA ILE A 662 -12.09 31.83 10.55
C ILE A 662 -11.03 30.83 10.97
N ASN A 663 -11.02 29.64 10.35
CA ASN A 663 -9.95 28.66 10.54
C ASN A 663 -8.77 29.03 9.63
N PRO A 664 -7.65 29.58 10.16
CA PRO A 664 -6.49 29.93 9.35
C PRO A 664 -5.80 28.72 8.72
N ASP A 665 -6.01 27.53 9.29
CA ASP A 665 -5.36 26.28 8.85
C ASP A 665 -6.15 25.53 7.77
N ALA A 666 -7.36 25.99 7.43
CA ALA A 666 -8.26 25.31 6.49
C ALA A 666 -7.66 25.11 5.09
N LYS A 667 -6.78 26.02 4.65
CA LYS A 667 -6.08 25.87 3.36
C LYS A 667 -5.06 24.73 3.42
N ALA A 668 -4.30 24.64 4.51
CA ALA A 668 -3.29 23.59 4.70
C ALA A 668 -3.96 22.22 4.92
N GLU A 669 -5.04 22.15 5.71
CA GLU A 669 -5.84 20.93 5.90
C GLU A 669 -6.45 20.45 4.57
N TYR A 670 -6.97 21.37 3.75
CA TYR A 670 -7.48 21.03 2.43
C TYR A 670 -6.40 20.47 1.50
N GLU A 671 -5.22 21.10 1.46
CA GLU A 671 -4.09 20.62 0.64
C GLU A 671 -3.64 19.22 1.09
N GLN A 672 -3.55 18.97 2.40
CA GLN A 672 -3.18 17.67 2.96
C GLN A 672 -4.23 16.58 2.69
N GLU A 673 -5.51 16.87 2.90
CA GLU A 673 -6.59 15.91 2.62
C GLU A 673 -6.77 15.67 1.12
N LYS A 674 -6.50 16.68 0.28
CA LYS A 674 -6.49 16.52 -1.17
C LYS A 674 -5.38 15.58 -1.63
N GLU A 675 -4.15 15.74 -1.12
CA GLU A 675 -3.03 14.83 -1.44
C GLU A 675 -3.35 13.40 -1.00
N ARG A 676 -3.92 13.23 0.21
CA ARG A 676 -4.35 11.92 0.71
C ARG A 676 -5.44 11.29 -0.15
N TYR A 677 -6.42 12.08 -0.56
CA TYR A 677 -7.49 11.64 -1.45
C TYR A 677 -6.95 11.20 -2.81
N GLU A 678 -6.08 12.00 -3.44
CA GLU A 678 -5.47 11.67 -4.73
C GLU A 678 -4.61 10.41 -4.64
N PHE A 679 -3.85 10.23 -3.56
CA PHE A 679 -3.09 9.01 -3.29
C PHE A 679 -4.00 7.79 -3.15
N MET A 680 -5.02 7.84 -2.27
CA MET A 680 -5.94 6.73 -2.05
C MET A 680 -6.72 6.37 -3.31
N LYS A 681 -7.15 7.38 -4.10
CA LYS A 681 -7.83 7.16 -5.37
C LYS A 681 -6.95 6.39 -6.35
N THR A 682 -5.68 6.77 -6.47
CA THR A 682 -4.71 6.08 -7.34
C THR A 682 -4.52 4.61 -6.90
N GLN A 683 -4.38 4.36 -5.59
CA GLN A 683 -4.26 3.00 -5.04
C GLN A 683 -5.50 2.14 -5.32
N VAL A 684 -6.69 2.71 -5.21
CA VAL A 684 -7.96 2.01 -5.50
C VAL A 684 -8.06 1.68 -7.00
N GLU A 685 -7.70 2.62 -7.88
CA GLU A 685 -7.69 2.38 -9.32
C GLU A 685 -6.72 1.26 -9.71
N ASP A 686 -5.54 1.20 -9.10
CA ASP A 686 -4.57 0.14 -9.37
C ASP A 686 -5.00 -1.23 -8.80
N LEU A 687 -5.63 -1.27 -7.63
CA LEU A 687 -6.25 -2.50 -7.12
C LEU A 687 -7.37 -3.02 -8.02
N HIS A 688 -8.20 -2.14 -8.57
CA HIS A 688 -9.23 -2.54 -9.53
C HIS A 688 -8.64 -3.11 -10.82
N LYS A 689 -7.54 -2.54 -11.34
CA LYS A 689 -6.82 -3.11 -12.48
C LYS A 689 -6.24 -4.48 -12.16
N ALA A 690 -5.54 -4.61 -11.03
CA ALA A 690 -4.97 -5.89 -10.62
C ALA A 690 -6.04 -6.97 -10.44
N GLN A 691 -7.22 -6.62 -9.90
CA GLN A 691 -8.35 -7.53 -9.80
C GLN A 691 -8.87 -7.96 -11.18
N ALA A 692 -8.97 -7.03 -12.13
CA ALA A 692 -9.41 -7.34 -13.49
C ALA A 692 -8.41 -8.28 -14.20
N ASP A 693 -7.11 -7.99 -14.10
CA ASP A 693 -6.05 -8.80 -14.67
C ASP A 693 -6.06 -10.22 -14.08
N LEU A 694 -6.21 -10.34 -12.76
CA LEU A 694 -6.24 -11.64 -12.09
C LEU A 694 -7.48 -12.45 -12.50
N LYS A 695 -8.65 -11.82 -12.66
CA LYS A 695 -9.85 -12.48 -13.20
C LYS A 695 -9.66 -12.95 -14.63
N GLN A 696 -8.93 -12.19 -15.46
CA GLN A 696 -8.61 -12.61 -16.82
C GLN A 696 -7.69 -13.83 -16.82
N VAL A 697 -6.64 -13.84 -15.99
CA VAL A 697 -5.73 -14.98 -15.86
C VAL A 697 -6.48 -16.24 -15.38
N VAL A 698 -7.39 -16.10 -14.41
CA VAL A 698 -8.23 -17.22 -13.95
C VAL A 698 -9.10 -17.75 -15.10
N ALA A 699 -9.74 -16.87 -15.88
CA ALA A 699 -10.56 -17.30 -17.01
C ALA A 699 -9.74 -18.00 -18.11
N GLU A 700 -8.52 -17.53 -18.39
CA GLU A 700 -7.61 -18.17 -19.33
C GLU A 700 -7.14 -19.54 -18.83
N LEU A 701 -6.83 -19.67 -17.53
CA LEU A 701 -6.47 -20.94 -16.91
C LEU A 701 -7.63 -21.94 -16.89
N ASP A 702 -8.85 -21.49 -16.59
CA ASP A 702 -10.04 -22.34 -16.60
C ASP A 702 -10.31 -22.90 -18.00
N GLU A 703 -10.16 -22.08 -19.04
CA GLU A 703 -10.31 -22.51 -20.43
C GLU A 703 -9.23 -23.52 -20.84
N LEU A 704 -7.97 -23.27 -20.46
CA LEU A 704 -6.87 -24.22 -20.66
C LEU A 704 -7.13 -25.55 -19.94
N THR A 705 -7.56 -25.51 -18.68
CA THR A 705 -7.87 -26.70 -17.88
C THR A 705 -9.02 -27.49 -18.51
N LYS A 706 -10.08 -26.82 -18.99
CA LYS A 706 -11.19 -27.48 -19.70
C LYS A 706 -10.70 -28.20 -20.95
N GLN A 707 -9.89 -27.53 -21.77
CA GLN A 707 -9.35 -28.12 -23.00
C GLN A 707 -8.47 -29.33 -22.71
N GLU A 708 -7.60 -29.24 -21.70
CA GLU A 708 -6.68 -30.33 -21.36
C GLU A 708 -7.40 -31.51 -20.69
N PHE A 709 -8.39 -31.24 -19.84
CA PHE A 709 -9.26 -32.24 -19.24
C PHE A 709 -9.99 -33.06 -20.31
N VAL A 710 -10.66 -32.42 -21.27
CA VAL A 710 -11.38 -33.12 -22.35
C VAL A 710 -10.43 -33.98 -23.18
N LYS A 711 -9.27 -33.45 -23.56
CA LYS A 711 -8.26 -34.21 -24.31
C LYS A 711 -7.79 -35.44 -23.54
N THR A 712 -7.50 -35.28 -22.25
CA THR A 712 -7.00 -36.39 -21.43
C THR A 712 -8.10 -37.40 -21.15
N PHE A 713 -9.33 -36.94 -20.88
CA PHE A 713 -10.50 -37.79 -20.69
C PHE A 713 -10.77 -38.68 -21.91
N ASP A 714 -10.81 -38.10 -23.12
CA ASP A 714 -11.04 -38.84 -24.36
C ASP A 714 -9.91 -39.85 -24.64
N ALA A 715 -8.66 -39.47 -24.35
CA ALA A 715 -7.52 -40.36 -24.48
C ALA A 715 -7.60 -41.55 -23.50
N VAL A 716 -7.98 -41.28 -22.24
CA VAL A 716 -8.14 -42.31 -21.20
C VAL A 716 -9.33 -43.22 -21.50
N ASP A 717 -10.49 -42.71 -21.93
CA ASP A 717 -11.66 -43.52 -22.28
C ASP A 717 -11.35 -44.47 -23.45
N LYS A 718 -10.67 -43.96 -24.49
CA LYS A 718 -10.22 -44.79 -25.62
C LYS A 718 -9.29 -45.90 -25.14
N GLN A 719 -8.29 -45.57 -24.32
CA GLN A 719 -7.33 -46.56 -23.85
C GLN A 719 -7.95 -47.55 -22.87
N PHE A 720 -8.91 -47.10 -22.06
CA PHE A 720 -9.67 -47.92 -21.12
C PHE A 720 -10.51 -48.98 -21.85
N ARG A 721 -11.22 -48.60 -22.92
CA ARG A 721 -11.95 -49.53 -23.78
C ARG A 721 -11.07 -50.66 -24.30
N GLU A 722 -9.88 -50.32 -24.82
CA GLU A 722 -8.94 -51.29 -25.36
C GLU A 722 -8.36 -52.21 -24.28
N THR A 723 -7.91 -51.64 -23.16
CA THR A 723 -7.29 -52.37 -22.05
C THR A 723 -8.31 -53.30 -21.37
N PHE A 724 -9.55 -52.85 -21.23
CA PHE A 724 -10.65 -53.66 -20.68
C PHE A 724 -10.93 -54.90 -21.54
N VAL A 725 -11.10 -54.73 -22.85
CA VAL A 725 -11.35 -55.86 -23.77
C VAL A 725 -10.20 -56.87 -23.74
N ARG A 726 -8.96 -56.40 -23.63
CA ARG A 726 -7.76 -57.25 -23.56
C ARG A 726 -7.70 -58.06 -22.25
N LEU A 727 -8.05 -57.47 -21.11
CA LEU A 727 -8.08 -58.14 -19.80
C LEU A 727 -9.23 -59.14 -19.68
N PHE A 728 -10.43 -58.80 -20.15
CA PHE A 728 -11.60 -59.68 -20.04
C PHE A 728 -11.76 -60.69 -21.20
N GLY A 729 -11.05 -60.49 -22.32
CA GLY A 729 -11.16 -61.35 -23.52
C GLY A 729 -12.50 -61.21 -24.26
N GLY A 730 -13.16 -60.06 -24.09
CA GLY A 730 -14.49 -59.74 -24.61
C GLY A 730 -15.20 -58.69 -23.74
N GLY A 731 -16.41 -58.27 -24.13
CA GLY A 731 -17.16 -57.22 -23.42
C GLY A 731 -16.84 -55.81 -23.92
N SER A 732 -17.33 -54.79 -23.22
CA SER A 732 -17.08 -53.37 -23.51
C SER A 732 -17.20 -52.54 -22.23
N ALA A 733 -16.35 -51.53 -22.04
CA ALA A 733 -16.49 -50.58 -20.92
C ALA A 733 -16.25 -49.16 -21.42
N ARG A 734 -16.89 -48.15 -20.81
CA ARG A 734 -16.69 -46.74 -21.13
C ARG A 734 -16.73 -45.87 -19.89
N LEU A 735 -16.08 -44.72 -19.97
CA LEU A 735 -16.20 -43.64 -19.00
C LEU A 735 -17.32 -42.69 -19.42
N ALA A 736 -18.15 -42.27 -18.48
CA ALA A 736 -19.23 -41.31 -18.70
C ALA A 736 -19.11 -40.15 -17.71
N LEU A 737 -19.29 -38.93 -18.20
CA LEU A 737 -19.34 -37.72 -17.37
C LEU A 737 -20.75 -37.58 -16.79
N THR A 738 -20.85 -37.31 -15.49
CA THR A 738 -22.14 -37.12 -14.81
C THR A 738 -22.80 -35.79 -15.21
N ASP A 739 -21.99 -34.74 -15.43
CA ASP A 739 -22.44 -33.43 -15.91
C ASP A 739 -21.52 -32.90 -17.05
N PRO A 740 -21.93 -33.00 -18.32
CA PRO A 740 -21.15 -32.53 -19.45
C PRO A 740 -20.99 -31.00 -19.53
N GLU A 741 -21.81 -30.22 -18.83
CA GLU A 741 -21.78 -28.75 -18.91
C GLU A 741 -20.82 -28.13 -17.88
N ASN A 742 -20.52 -28.83 -16.79
CA ASN A 742 -19.56 -28.40 -15.77
C ASN A 742 -18.37 -29.38 -15.64
N LEU A 743 -17.38 -29.20 -16.52
CA LEU A 743 -16.19 -30.05 -16.58
C LEU A 743 -15.26 -29.95 -15.36
N VAL A 744 -15.41 -28.93 -14.51
CA VAL A 744 -14.53 -28.73 -13.34
C VAL A 744 -15.02 -29.54 -12.13
N ASP A 745 -16.35 -29.62 -11.94
CA ASP A 745 -16.97 -30.32 -10.81
C ASP A 745 -17.67 -31.64 -11.20
N THR A 746 -17.61 -32.05 -12.47
CA THR A 746 -18.28 -33.27 -12.94
C THR A 746 -17.67 -34.53 -12.32
N GLY A 747 -18.54 -35.46 -11.92
CA GLY A 747 -18.15 -36.83 -11.61
C GLY A 747 -17.81 -37.63 -12.88
N ILE A 748 -17.08 -38.74 -12.67
CA ILE A 748 -16.80 -39.75 -13.71
C ILE A 748 -17.41 -41.07 -13.26
N GLU A 749 -18.35 -41.60 -14.05
CA GLU A 749 -18.93 -42.93 -13.86
C GLU A 749 -18.30 -43.96 -14.79
N ILE A 750 -18.16 -45.19 -14.30
CA ILE A 750 -17.63 -46.32 -15.06
C ILE A 750 -18.79 -47.24 -15.41
N GLU A 751 -19.06 -47.37 -16.71
CA GLU A 751 -20.04 -48.32 -17.24
C GLU A 751 -19.32 -49.51 -17.86
N ALA A 752 -19.58 -50.72 -17.35
CA ALA A 752 -18.94 -51.94 -17.83
C ALA A 752 -19.98 -52.97 -18.29
N ARG A 753 -19.67 -53.65 -19.40
CA ARG A 753 -20.45 -54.74 -20.00
C ARG A 753 -19.57 -55.97 -20.15
N LEU A 754 -19.80 -56.95 -19.28
CA LEU A 754 -19.11 -58.24 -19.36
C LEU A 754 -19.61 -59.10 -20.54
N PRO A 755 -18.80 -60.05 -21.04
CA PRO A 755 -19.20 -60.99 -22.07
C PRO A 755 -20.52 -61.70 -21.71
N GLY A 756 -21.57 -61.49 -22.52
CA GLY A 756 -22.88 -62.11 -22.31
C GLY A 756 -23.78 -61.47 -21.23
N ARG A 757 -23.37 -60.36 -20.59
CA ARG A 757 -24.18 -59.60 -19.62
C ARG A 757 -24.60 -58.21 -20.14
N ARG A 758 -25.53 -57.57 -19.43
CA ARG A 758 -25.97 -56.18 -19.68
C ARG A 758 -24.99 -55.18 -19.04
N GLU A 759 -25.07 -53.92 -19.45
CA GLU A 759 -24.31 -52.81 -18.88
C GLU A 759 -24.68 -52.60 -17.40
N GLN A 760 -23.66 -52.50 -16.56
CA GLN A 760 -23.79 -52.38 -15.11
C GLN A 760 -22.72 -51.41 -14.58
N GLY A 761 -23.07 -50.64 -13.54
CA GLY A 761 -22.13 -49.79 -12.83
C GLY A 761 -21.22 -50.58 -11.89
N LEU A 762 -20.09 -49.98 -11.50
CA LEU A 762 -19.02 -50.61 -10.72
C LEU A 762 -19.50 -51.29 -9.40
N ALA A 763 -20.52 -50.74 -8.75
CA ALA A 763 -21.07 -51.26 -7.49
C ALA A 763 -21.79 -52.62 -7.62
N LEU A 764 -22.22 -52.99 -8.84
CA LEU A 764 -22.98 -54.22 -9.11
C LEU A 764 -22.10 -55.40 -9.59
N LEU A 765 -20.78 -55.20 -9.66
CA LEU A 765 -19.81 -56.21 -10.09
C LEU A 765 -19.33 -57.09 -8.93
N SER A 766 -18.92 -58.34 -9.21
CA SER A 766 -18.30 -59.20 -8.20
C SER A 766 -16.91 -58.70 -7.79
N GLY A 767 -16.39 -59.15 -6.63
CA GLY A 767 -15.10 -58.67 -6.08
C GLY A 767 -13.92 -58.79 -7.06
N GLY A 768 -13.80 -59.91 -7.77
CA GLY A 768 -12.76 -60.10 -8.79
C GLY A 768 -12.97 -59.28 -10.06
N GLU A 769 -14.23 -59.15 -10.54
CA GLU A 769 -14.58 -58.32 -11.71
C GLU A 769 -14.35 -56.82 -11.43
N ARG A 770 -14.62 -56.37 -10.20
CA ARG A 770 -14.37 -54.99 -9.76
C ARG A 770 -12.88 -54.68 -9.70
N SER A 771 -12.08 -55.57 -9.13
CA SER A 771 -10.61 -55.42 -9.10
C SER A 771 -10.02 -55.40 -10.51
N LEU A 772 -10.46 -56.27 -11.41
CA LEU A 772 -9.97 -56.30 -12.79
C LEU A 772 -10.36 -55.03 -13.57
N THR A 773 -11.56 -54.48 -13.32
CA THR A 773 -12.02 -53.22 -13.93
C THR A 773 -11.22 -52.02 -13.42
N ALA A 774 -10.90 -51.97 -12.13
CA ALA A 774 -10.05 -50.94 -11.55
C ALA A 774 -8.61 -51.01 -12.09
N ILE A 775 -8.05 -52.21 -12.19
CA ILE A 775 -6.73 -52.44 -12.80
C ILE A 775 -6.71 -51.99 -14.26
N ALA A 776 -7.77 -52.27 -15.04
CA ALA A 776 -7.89 -51.83 -16.41
C ALA A 776 -7.87 -50.30 -16.56
N LEU A 777 -8.49 -49.57 -15.61
CA LEU A 777 -8.46 -48.10 -15.57
C LEU A 777 -7.08 -47.57 -15.20
N VAL A 778 -6.44 -48.13 -14.18
CA VAL A 778 -5.09 -47.73 -13.76
C VAL A 778 -4.08 -47.95 -14.90
N PHE A 779 -4.16 -49.08 -15.60
CA PHE A 779 -3.31 -49.34 -16.76
C PHE A 779 -3.62 -48.44 -17.96
N ALA A 780 -4.88 -48.05 -18.17
CA ALA A 780 -5.23 -47.08 -19.18
C ALA A 780 -4.65 -45.69 -18.86
N LEU A 781 -4.70 -45.27 -17.59
CA LEU A 781 -4.09 -44.04 -17.11
C LEU A 781 -2.57 -44.05 -17.28
N LEU A 782 -1.90 -45.12 -16.87
CA LEU A 782 -0.44 -45.26 -17.02
C LEU A 782 0.02 -45.27 -18.47
N LYS A 783 -0.83 -45.70 -19.40
CA LYS A 783 -0.51 -45.70 -20.83
C LYS A 783 -0.75 -44.34 -21.50
N VAL A 784 -1.66 -43.53 -20.98
CA VAL A 784 -1.89 -42.14 -21.44
C VAL A 784 -0.91 -41.17 -20.79
N SER A 785 -0.58 -41.38 -19.51
CA SER A 785 0.37 -40.59 -18.73
C SER A 785 1.38 -41.51 -18.02
N PRO A 786 2.49 -41.88 -18.70
CA PRO A 786 3.47 -42.81 -18.15
C PRO A 786 4.21 -42.18 -16.96
N THR A 787 4.09 -42.82 -15.81
CA THR A 787 4.81 -42.45 -14.59
C THR A 787 6.16 -43.17 -14.53
N PRO A 788 7.24 -42.56 -14.00
CA PRO A 788 8.55 -43.20 -13.95
C PRO A 788 8.58 -44.51 -13.15
N VAL A 789 7.79 -44.59 -12.06
CA VAL A 789 7.74 -45.73 -11.15
C VAL A 789 6.28 -45.98 -10.73
N CYS A 790 5.85 -47.23 -10.78
CA CYS A 790 4.54 -47.68 -10.30
C CYS A 790 4.73 -48.82 -9.28
N VAL A 791 4.13 -48.67 -8.09
CA VAL A 791 4.17 -49.68 -7.02
C VAL A 791 2.78 -50.31 -6.89
N MET A 792 2.75 -51.63 -6.89
CA MET A 792 1.53 -52.44 -6.86
C MET A 792 1.61 -53.46 -5.73
N ASP A 793 0.68 -53.40 -4.79
CA ASP A 793 0.65 -54.27 -3.61
C ASP A 793 -0.57 -55.21 -3.64
N GLU A 794 -0.32 -56.52 -3.70
CA GLU A 794 -1.31 -57.62 -3.66
C GLU A 794 -2.52 -57.49 -4.61
N VAL A 795 -2.36 -56.78 -5.72
CA VAL A 795 -3.45 -56.46 -6.66
C VAL A 795 -4.04 -57.71 -7.35
N ASP A 796 -3.29 -58.82 -7.38
CA ASP A 796 -3.66 -60.08 -8.00
C ASP A 796 -4.27 -61.12 -7.03
N ALA A 797 -4.46 -60.76 -5.75
CA ALA A 797 -5.00 -61.66 -4.72
C ALA A 797 -6.45 -62.12 -4.99
N MET A 798 -7.25 -61.30 -5.70
CA MET A 798 -8.65 -61.57 -6.01
C MET A 798 -8.87 -62.04 -7.46
N LEU A 799 -7.80 -62.33 -8.20
CA LEU A 799 -7.84 -62.74 -9.61
C LEU A 799 -7.74 -64.27 -9.75
N ASP A 800 -8.47 -64.84 -10.70
CA ASP A 800 -8.35 -66.26 -11.06
C ASP A 800 -7.13 -66.52 -11.95
N GLU A 801 -6.70 -67.78 -12.07
CA GLU A 801 -5.50 -68.15 -12.84
C GLU A 801 -5.54 -67.69 -14.31
N ALA A 802 -6.71 -67.66 -14.93
CA ALA A 802 -6.89 -67.21 -16.31
C ALA A 802 -6.73 -65.68 -16.46
N ASN A 803 -7.20 -64.88 -15.50
CA ASN A 803 -7.04 -63.42 -15.51
C ASN A 803 -5.63 -63.01 -15.07
N VAL A 804 -4.98 -63.75 -14.17
CA VAL A 804 -3.58 -63.51 -13.76
C VAL A 804 -2.63 -63.61 -14.96
N GLY A 805 -2.85 -64.57 -15.87
CA GLY A 805 -2.06 -64.67 -17.11
C GLY A 805 -2.18 -63.44 -18.01
N ARG A 806 -3.41 -62.92 -18.19
CA ARG A 806 -3.67 -61.72 -19.00
C ARG A 806 -3.15 -60.44 -18.34
N PHE A 807 -3.27 -60.35 -17.03
CA PHE A 807 -2.69 -59.29 -16.22
C PHE A 807 -1.16 -59.23 -16.38
N ARG A 808 -0.50 -60.38 -16.24
CA ARG A 808 0.94 -60.54 -16.43
C ARG A 808 1.41 -60.05 -17.79
N ASP A 809 0.76 -60.50 -18.87
CA ASP A 809 1.14 -60.12 -20.23
C ASP A 809 1.03 -58.61 -20.47
N LEU A 810 0.05 -57.96 -19.83
CA LEU A 810 -0.14 -56.51 -19.92
C LEU A 810 0.92 -55.75 -19.09
N LEU A 811 1.31 -56.30 -17.95
CA LEU A 811 2.35 -55.75 -17.08
C LEU A 811 3.73 -55.78 -17.76
N VAL A 812 4.04 -56.87 -18.48
CA VAL A 812 5.27 -56.98 -19.30
C VAL A 812 5.27 -56.00 -20.48
N ASP A 813 4.10 -55.71 -21.06
CA ASP A 813 4.03 -54.71 -22.13
C ASP A 813 4.25 -53.30 -21.61
N LEU A 814 3.67 -52.95 -20.45
CA LEU A 814 3.83 -51.64 -19.83
C LEU A 814 5.21 -51.46 -19.20
N SER A 815 5.91 -52.54 -18.80
CA SER A 815 7.24 -52.47 -18.19
C SER A 815 8.33 -51.93 -19.12
N LYS A 816 8.05 -51.85 -20.43
CA LYS A 816 8.94 -51.22 -21.42
C LYS A 816 9.11 -49.72 -21.19
N ASP A 817 8.04 -49.06 -20.73
CA ASP A 817 7.98 -47.60 -20.59
C ASP A 817 7.89 -47.15 -19.12
N THR A 818 7.50 -48.02 -18.19
CA THR A 818 7.32 -47.71 -16.75
C THR A 818 7.98 -48.76 -15.87
N GLN A 819 8.68 -48.34 -14.80
CA GLN A 819 9.26 -49.30 -13.85
C GLN A 819 8.18 -49.79 -12.87
N PHE A 820 7.93 -51.11 -12.85
CA PHE A 820 6.97 -51.72 -11.93
C PHE A 820 7.67 -52.38 -10.73
N ILE A 821 7.16 -52.08 -9.53
CA ILE A 821 7.50 -52.79 -8.29
C ILE A 821 6.22 -53.49 -7.82
N VAL A 822 6.19 -54.82 -7.94
CA VAL A 822 5.01 -55.62 -7.61
C VAL A 822 5.28 -56.45 -6.37
N ILE A 823 4.43 -56.32 -5.36
CA ILE A 823 4.42 -57.12 -4.14
C ILE A 823 3.30 -58.15 -4.30
N THR A 824 3.66 -59.43 -4.39
CA THR A 824 2.69 -60.51 -4.60
C THR A 824 3.23 -61.86 -4.12
N HIS A 825 2.31 -62.76 -3.74
CA HIS A 825 2.59 -64.16 -3.47
C HIS A 825 2.21 -65.08 -4.66
N ASN A 826 1.66 -64.53 -5.75
CA ASN A 826 1.20 -65.29 -6.90
C ASN A 826 2.37 -65.72 -7.78
N ARG A 827 2.55 -67.05 -7.93
CA ARG A 827 3.66 -67.64 -8.68
C ARG A 827 3.68 -67.21 -10.16
N ASN A 828 2.52 -67.01 -10.77
CA ASN A 828 2.42 -66.65 -12.19
C ASN A 828 2.83 -65.19 -12.45
N THR A 829 2.59 -64.29 -11.49
CA THR A 829 3.01 -62.89 -11.56
C THR A 829 4.50 -62.74 -11.28
N VAL A 830 5.03 -63.52 -10.31
CA VAL A 830 6.47 -63.57 -9.98
C VAL A 830 7.32 -64.01 -11.17
N GLN A 831 6.81 -64.90 -12.02
CA GLN A 831 7.50 -65.39 -13.22
C GLN A 831 7.76 -64.30 -14.29
N ALA A 832 7.04 -63.17 -14.23
CA ALA A 832 7.24 -62.06 -15.17
C ALA A 832 8.24 -61.00 -14.69
N ALA A 833 8.74 -61.10 -13.45
CA ALA A 833 9.71 -60.16 -12.92
C ALA A 833 11.12 -60.48 -13.47
N ASP A 834 11.92 -59.45 -13.75
CA ASP A 834 13.35 -59.63 -14.08
C ASP A 834 14.20 -59.84 -12.81
N VAL A 835 13.78 -59.22 -11.71
CA VAL A 835 14.45 -59.24 -10.41
C VAL A 835 13.42 -59.50 -9.31
N ILE A 836 13.71 -60.47 -8.45
CA ILE A 836 12.88 -60.82 -7.29
C ILE A 836 13.58 -60.33 -6.03
N TYR A 837 12.86 -59.60 -5.19
CA TYR A 837 13.29 -59.25 -3.84
C TYR A 837 12.46 -60.05 -2.83
N GLY A 838 13.11 -60.94 -2.07
CA GLY A 838 12.49 -61.71 -0.99
C GLY A 838 12.79 -61.08 0.36
N VAL A 839 11.76 -60.83 1.16
CA VAL A 839 11.91 -60.38 2.55
C VAL A 839 11.85 -61.60 3.47
N THR A 840 12.88 -61.80 4.29
CA THR A 840 12.95 -62.88 5.28
C THR A 840 13.19 -62.32 6.67
N MET A 841 12.62 -62.93 7.71
CA MET A 841 12.93 -62.57 9.09
C MET A 841 14.15 -63.33 9.60
N GLY A 842 15.17 -62.58 10.02
CA GLY A 842 16.34 -63.14 10.70
C GLY A 842 16.02 -63.60 12.12
N ARG A 843 16.99 -64.28 12.76
CA ARG A 843 16.87 -64.76 14.15
C ARG A 843 16.69 -63.62 15.17
N ASP A 844 17.05 -62.39 14.80
CA ASP A 844 16.97 -61.20 15.65
C ASP A 844 15.67 -60.40 15.45
N SER A 845 14.63 -61.00 14.85
CA SER A 845 13.34 -60.35 14.51
C SER A 845 13.45 -59.12 13.57
N ALA A 846 14.61 -58.90 12.97
CA ALA A 846 14.82 -57.90 11.93
C ALA A 846 14.52 -58.49 10.54
N SER A 847 13.78 -57.74 9.72
CA SER A 847 13.52 -58.09 8.32
C SER A 847 14.78 -57.84 7.48
N GLN A 848 15.23 -58.86 6.76
CA GLN A 848 16.34 -58.80 5.82
C GLN A 848 15.83 -58.99 4.39
N VAL A 849 16.35 -58.19 3.46
CA VAL A 849 15.99 -58.26 2.05
C VAL A 849 17.06 -59.06 1.30
N ILE A 850 16.63 -60.09 0.57
CA ILE A 850 17.46 -60.90 -0.32
C ILE A 850 17.02 -60.59 -1.76
N SER A 851 17.95 -60.42 -2.68
CA SER A 851 17.65 -60.16 -4.09
C SER A 851 18.15 -61.29 -4.98
N LEU A 852 17.34 -61.70 -5.96
CA LEU A 852 17.63 -62.73 -6.96
C LEU A 852 17.36 -62.14 -8.36
N LYS A 853 18.34 -62.20 -9.27
CA LYS A 853 18.14 -61.86 -10.68
C LYS A 853 17.89 -63.15 -11.48
N LEU A 854 16.78 -63.21 -12.21
CA LEU A 854 16.35 -64.43 -12.90
C LEU A 854 17.24 -64.81 -14.10
N ASP A 855 17.91 -63.85 -14.73
CA ASP A 855 18.85 -64.06 -15.85
C ASP A 855 20.12 -64.88 -15.51
N GLN A 856 20.37 -65.17 -14.23
CA GLN A 856 21.58 -65.88 -13.77
C GLN A 856 21.31 -67.31 -13.27
N VAL A 857 20.08 -67.81 -13.40
CA VAL A 857 19.68 -69.14 -12.94
C VAL A 857 19.78 -70.13 -14.10
N THR A 858 20.81 -70.97 -14.11
CA THR A 858 20.92 -72.10 -15.06
C THR A 858 19.92 -73.21 -14.73
N ASP A 859 19.42 -73.93 -15.74
CA ASP A 859 18.45 -75.04 -15.65
C ASP A 859 18.81 -76.14 -14.62
N ASP A 860 20.08 -76.24 -14.23
CA ASP A 860 20.55 -77.15 -13.17
C ASP A 860 20.17 -76.71 -11.75
N MET A 861 19.89 -75.43 -11.51
CA MET A 861 19.51 -74.91 -10.19
C MET A 861 18.02 -75.07 -9.88
N LEU A 862 17.15 -75.25 -10.89
CA LEU A 862 15.71 -75.47 -10.74
C LEU A 862 15.34 -76.92 -10.35
N LYS A 863 16.27 -77.89 -10.49
CA LYS A 863 16.03 -79.31 -10.14
C LYS A 863 16.34 -79.69 -8.70
N ARG A 864 16.83 -78.75 -7.88
CA ARG A 864 17.05 -78.94 -6.43
C ARG A 864 16.21 -77.92 -5.65
N GLY A 865 14.89 -78.10 -5.71
CA GLY A 865 13.89 -77.43 -4.87
C GLY A 865 12.85 -78.44 -4.44
#